data_AF-A0A9D9I8K9-F1
#
_entry.id   AF-A0A9D9I8K9-F1
#
_cell.length_a   1.000
_cell.length_b   1.000
_cell.length_c   1.000
_cell.angle_alpha   90.00
_cell.angle_beta   90.00
_cell.angle_gamma   90.00
#
_symmetry.space_group_name_H-M   'P 1'
#
loop_
_entity.id
_entity.type
_entity.pdbx_description
1 polymer ?
#
loop_
_entity_poly.entity_id
_entity_poly.type
_entity_poly.pdbx_seq_one_letter_code
_entity_poly.pdbx_strand_id
1 'polypeptide(L)'
;MKIRYIAGSLACLLMTACQDTFKETPVEPAVTGDEITFGSSLTDIQTRTVYGDEPINGAYPVSWEDGDQISVYCPEAAQGKIVKYRITPDQNDPSWSAAVTKINADEAGLQWGQAETHHFSAFYPGDKILGSVEGKLRAEIPVRQEPVRWDKKVNTAGGITYTGVANTDYAFMWAYNTHDKSDGTDVALNFKPWVTILDVEINGPANAGESIKMSSVQLRSLSGETLNGEFLIDFNPVEDNESNYPTYEESGNPNATRSQISIQLFDDELVKQDGTKGDFITLNHGDKIVVRFFLLPKDTNYDTSGEGRNDLQIRVTPFNSAVLTRTLNAQEGAHTGGILAHKVNKVILPSVSKTGPNDWMSSLNPGIFVTELSLPGSKMSYQTTANGADVAYQTLTIEEQMDNGIRAFQIQTASINTHSGWGYADASDQHLRACVAGSRTDIPFSDIVKDIADGLKRAEVRGNTNEYAFILLTASLSACDSYDPSIAPFNDVSGKEAWMEAIKTDLAAMVAENDTYRIYTEEVTPATTIADVKGHIIIKVNYNDDVMANRLSENDQIPAMFAQWGVRKDIETPFTETSAYAINAMRWGTSRNADSGSLQWFYHEATTVGTEESEADKIGNIQDMWDRSIGYYKSNEDHSMWFLNDLGGSYASSSGGEYQQGVDDWTKKIGPYATDLLQNRTEDATLGIVLMNYADPNNEYSGNLIQTIINNNFNFELRTDGSSQTENYNATYSNGGNAIGWEE
;
A
#
# COMPACT_ATOMS: atom_id res chain seq x y z
N MET A 1 94.51 35.27 -2.65
CA MET A 1 94.65 36.64 -2.13
C MET A 1 93.29 37.02 -1.57
N LYS A 2 93.06 37.24 -0.28
CA LYS A 2 93.76 36.95 1.01
C LYS A 2 92.59 36.81 2.01
N ILE A 3 92.44 35.81 2.89
CA ILE A 3 93.36 34.97 3.67
C ILE A 3 92.74 33.54 3.68
N ARG A 4 93.34 32.49 3.10
CA ARG A 4 94.36 31.57 3.68
C ARG A 4 93.79 30.74 4.87
N TYR A 5 93.90 29.41 4.97
CA TYR A 5 94.66 28.37 4.24
C TYR A 5 94.06 26.95 4.52
N ILE A 6 94.31 25.95 3.63
CA ILE A 6 94.69 24.52 3.88
C ILE A 6 93.85 23.70 4.91
N ALA A 7 93.41 22.44 4.70
CA ALA A 7 93.89 21.32 3.87
C ALA A 7 92.73 20.46 3.31
N GLY A 8 93.05 19.40 2.54
CA GLY A 8 92.07 18.44 2.02
C GLY A 8 91.94 17.14 2.83
N SER A 9 91.00 16.29 2.37
CA SER A 9 90.74 14.87 2.73
C SER A 9 90.47 14.53 4.21
N LEU A 10 89.28 14.01 4.51
CA LEU A 10 89.04 12.55 4.63
C LEU A 10 87.54 12.26 4.68
N ALA A 11 87.11 11.09 4.19
CA ALA A 11 85.76 10.57 4.41
C ALA A 11 85.73 9.68 5.66
N CYS A 12 84.78 9.89 6.55
CA CYS A 12 84.41 8.94 7.60
C CYS A 12 82.89 8.97 7.78
N LEU A 13 82.23 7.82 7.57
CA LEU A 13 80.87 7.62 8.07
C LEU A 13 80.92 7.52 9.60
N LEU A 14 80.04 8.26 10.27
CA LEU A 14 79.66 7.98 11.65
C LEU A 14 78.13 7.92 11.74
N MET A 15 77.64 6.70 11.92
CA MET A 15 76.25 6.43 12.30
C MET A 15 76.12 6.78 13.79
N THR A 16 75.25 7.74 14.11
CA THR A 16 74.77 7.96 15.49
C THR A 16 73.26 8.06 15.45
N ALA A 17 72.59 7.09 16.06
CA ALA A 17 71.15 7.11 16.21
C ALA A 17 70.73 8.26 17.14
N CYS A 18 69.84 9.12 16.66
CA CYS A 18 68.99 9.88 17.56
C CYS A 18 67.84 8.98 17.99
N GLN A 19 67.58 8.94 19.30
CA GLN A 19 66.33 8.39 19.82
C GLN A 19 65.24 9.40 19.46
N ASP A 20 64.30 9.03 18.59
CA ASP A 20 63.11 9.83 18.38
C ASP A 20 62.34 9.89 19.70
N THR A 21 62.36 11.08 20.28
CA THR A 21 61.60 11.40 21.48
C THR A 21 60.18 11.65 21.01
N PHE A 22 59.23 10.85 21.47
CA PHE A 22 57.80 11.12 21.25
C PHE A 22 57.50 12.52 21.77
N LYS A 23 57.37 13.48 20.86
CA LYS A 23 56.73 14.77 21.15
C LYS A 23 55.24 14.53 21.03
N GLU A 24 54.56 14.51 22.16
CA GLU A 24 53.15 14.89 22.19
C GLU A 24 53.07 16.31 21.60
N THR A 25 52.46 16.42 20.42
CA THR A 25 52.03 17.73 19.90
C THR A 25 50.98 18.26 20.86
N PRO A 26 51.18 19.45 21.47
CA PRO A 26 50.14 20.04 22.31
C PRO A 26 48.91 20.30 21.44
N VAL A 27 47.74 19.86 21.92
CA VAL A 27 46.47 20.16 21.27
C VAL A 27 46.20 21.66 21.43
N GLU A 28 45.85 22.34 20.33
CA GLU A 28 45.47 23.75 20.38
C GLU A 28 43.95 23.85 20.62
N PRO A 29 43.49 24.55 21.68
CA PRO A 29 42.08 24.81 21.93
C PRO A 29 41.39 25.47 20.72
N ALA A 30 40.17 25.01 20.39
CA ALA A 30 39.39 25.63 19.33
C ALA A 30 38.91 27.04 19.74
N VAL A 31 38.75 27.94 18.77
CA VAL A 31 38.20 29.28 19.02
C VAL A 31 36.82 29.47 18.39
N THR A 32 36.04 30.40 18.93
CA THR A 32 34.68 30.68 18.45
C THR A 32 34.70 31.05 16.96
N GLY A 33 34.00 30.27 16.14
CA GLY A 33 33.95 30.40 14.67
C GLY A 33 34.77 29.35 13.91
N ASP A 34 35.62 28.57 14.56
CA ASP A 34 36.28 27.41 13.94
C ASP A 34 35.24 26.32 13.63
N GLU A 35 35.43 25.56 12.53
CA GLU A 35 34.57 24.41 12.21
C GLU A 35 34.82 23.24 13.20
N ILE A 36 33.76 22.51 13.53
CA ILE A 36 33.78 21.36 14.45
C ILE A 36 34.05 20.08 13.65
N THR A 37 34.94 19.23 14.16
CA THR A 37 35.35 17.96 13.54
C THR A 37 34.86 16.74 14.34
N PHE A 38 34.62 15.62 13.64
CA PHE A 38 34.00 14.40 14.18
C PHE A 38 34.69 13.10 13.68
N GLY A 39 35.90 13.22 13.13
CA GLY A 39 36.43 12.37 12.04
C GLY A 39 36.56 10.88 12.35
N SER A 40 37.39 10.52 13.34
CA SER A 40 37.72 9.11 13.67
C SER A 40 37.19 8.64 15.02
N SER A 41 36.27 9.41 15.62
CA SER A 41 35.71 9.19 16.96
C SER A 41 34.20 8.90 16.94
N LEU A 42 33.65 8.49 15.78
CA LEU A 42 32.37 7.77 15.73
C LEU A 42 32.62 6.32 16.19
N THR A 43 32.28 5.97 17.44
CA THR A 43 32.68 4.69 18.06
C THR A 43 31.52 3.91 18.69
N ASP A 44 31.79 2.65 19.07
CA ASP A 44 30.91 1.73 19.80
C ASP A 44 29.47 1.64 19.26
N ILE A 45 29.37 1.37 17.95
CA ILE A 45 28.08 1.12 17.31
C ILE A 45 27.60 -0.29 17.70
N GLN A 46 26.82 -0.40 18.77
CA GLN A 46 26.45 -1.72 19.32
C GLN A 46 25.34 -2.45 18.55
N THR A 47 24.77 -1.90 17.45
CA THR A 47 23.98 -2.63 16.43
C THR A 47 23.73 -1.73 15.18
N ARG A 48 23.38 -2.29 14.02
CA ARG A 48 23.73 -1.82 12.65
C ARG A 48 23.09 -0.52 12.11
N THR A 49 23.79 0.14 11.18
CA THR A 49 23.17 0.87 10.04
C THR A 49 22.77 -0.13 8.93
N VAL A 50 23.71 -0.90 8.37
CA VAL A 50 23.43 -1.92 7.35
C VAL A 50 23.36 -3.33 7.91
N TYR A 51 22.16 -3.94 8.00
CA TYR A 51 21.88 -5.23 8.67
C TYR A 51 22.42 -6.49 7.95
N GLY A 52 23.42 -7.15 8.55
CA GLY A 52 24.01 -8.38 8.01
C GLY A 52 23.08 -9.59 8.12
N ASP A 53 23.32 -10.60 7.30
CA ASP A 53 22.43 -11.76 7.15
C ASP A 53 22.19 -12.53 8.46
N GLU A 54 23.23 -12.72 9.28
CA GLU A 54 23.20 -13.57 10.48
C GLU A 54 23.92 -12.90 11.68
N PRO A 55 23.51 -13.18 12.93
CA PRO A 55 24.17 -12.68 14.12
C PRO A 55 25.48 -13.42 14.42
N ILE A 56 26.51 -12.69 14.85
CA ILE A 56 27.79 -13.21 15.34
C ILE A 56 27.81 -13.07 16.86
N ASN A 57 27.98 -14.18 17.60
CA ASN A 57 27.95 -14.21 19.07
C ASN A 57 26.67 -13.60 19.69
N GLY A 58 25.53 -13.68 18.99
CA GLY A 58 24.24 -13.14 19.47
C GLY A 58 24.00 -11.67 19.18
N ALA A 59 24.94 -10.97 18.54
CA ALA A 59 24.76 -9.62 18.02
C ALA A 59 24.90 -9.61 16.50
N TYR A 60 24.06 -8.85 15.80
CA TYR A 60 24.40 -8.47 14.42
C TYR A 60 25.59 -7.46 14.52
N PRO A 61 26.80 -7.69 13.92
CA PRO A 61 28.01 -6.81 14.00
C PRO A 61 27.77 -5.40 13.41
N VAL A 62 28.71 -4.47 13.16
CA VAL A 62 28.35 -3.19 12.47
C VAL A 62 29.30 -2.75 11.35
N SER A 63 28.77 -1.96 10.40
CA SER A 63 29.51 -1.24 9.35
C SER A 63 28.73 -0.04 8.79
N TRP A 64 29.36 1.14 8.74
CA TRP A 64 28.97 2.24 7.85
C TRP A 64 29.22 1.84 6.38
N GLU A 65 28.44 2.39 5.45
CA GLU A 65 28.72 2.38 4.01
C GLU A 65 29.24 3.74 3.52
N ASP A 66 30.02 3.76 2.44
CA ASP A 66 30.56 5.01 1.89
C ASP A 66 29.45 5.86 1.30
N GLY A 67 29.23 7.02 1.91
CA GLY A 67 28.14 7.91 1.56
C GLY A 67 26.97 7.93 2.53
N ASP A 68 27.00 7.12 3.60
CA ASP A 68 26.09 7.25 4.75
C ASP A 68 26.07 8.70 5.27
N GLN A 69 24.93 9.14 5.76
CA GLN A 69 24.73 10.52 6.21
C GLN A 69 24.28 10.58 7.65
N ILE A 70 24.75 11.61 8.38
CA ILE A 70 24.28 11.94 9.72
C ILE A 70 23.85 13.41 9.80
N SER A 71 22.82 13.69 10.59
CA SER A 71 22.47 15.05 11.01
C SER A 71 23.03 15.28 12.40
N VAL A 72 23.79 16.35 12.62
CA VAL A 72 24.30 16.74 13.95
C VAL A 72 23.69 18.08 14.33
N TYR A 73 23.05 18.14 15.49
CA TYR A 73 22.51 19.34 16.13
C TYR A 73 23.41 19.77 17.30
N CYS A 74 23.59 21.08 17.45
CA CYS A 74 24.27 21.68 18.61
C CYS A 74 23.66 23.05 18.95
N PRO A 75 22.97 23.21 20.09
CA PRO A 75 22.31 24.46 20.46
C PRO A 75 23.31 25.59 20.75
N GLU A 76 24.56 25.30 21.13
CA GLU A 76 25.58 26.32 21.42
C GLU A 76 26.42 26.75 20.19
N ALA A 77 26.29 26.09 19.03
CA ALA A 77 27.09 26.41 17.83
C ALA A 77 26.95 27.87 17.35
N ALA A 78 28.01 28.50 16.83
CA ALA A 78 27.98 29.92 16.45
C ALA A 78 26.99 30.22 15.30
N GLN A 79 26.87 29.30 14.35
CA GLN A 79 25.92 29.32 13.25
C GLN A 79 25.56 27.89 12.83
N GLY A 80 24.53 27.73 11.99
CA GLY A 80 24.15 26.43 11.43
C GLY A 80 23.84 25.39 12.50
N LYS A 81 22.88 25.65 13.40
CA LYS A 81 22.60 24.82 14.60
C LYS A 81 22.38 23.33 14.31
N ILE A 82 21.97 22.98 13.09
CA ILE A 82 21.96 21.61 12.57
C ILE A 82 22.69 21.59 11.22
N VAL A 83 23.58 20.61 11.02
CA VAL A 83 24.30 20.38 9.76
C VAL A 83 24.30 18.88 9.42
N LYS A 84 24.18 18.55 8.13
CA LYS A 84 24.28 17.19 7.62
C LYS A 84 25.71 16.89 7.13
N TYR A 85 26.23 15.73 7.50
CA TYR A 85 27.56 15.24 7.15
C TYR A 85 27.48 13.89 6.44
N ARG A 86 28.46 13.62 5.56
CA ARG A 86 28.73 12.35 4.91
C ARG A 86 29.84 11.61 5.66
N ILE A 87 29.66 10.32 5.85
CA ILE A 87 30.63 9.40 6.45
C ILE A 87 31.35 8.64 5.33
N THR A 88 32.66 8.45 5.54
CA THR A 88 33.45 7.45 4.81
C THR A 88 33.94 6.41 5.84
N PRO A 89 33.60 5.12 5.67
CA PRO A 89 34.01 4.05 6.58
C PRO A 89 35.53 3.84 6.60
N ASP A 90 36.07 3.35 7.72
CA ASP A 90 37.43 2.79 7.73
C ASP A 90 37.49 1.50 6.88
N GLN A 91 38.58 1.33 6.13
CA GLN A 91 38.72 0.22 5.18
C GLN A 91 39.01 -1.13 5.84
N ASN A 92 39.45 -1.15 7.10
CA ASN A 92 39.82 -2.35 7.85
C ASN A 92 38.76 -2.69 8.90
N ASP A 93 38.14 -1.68 9.52
CA ASP A 93 37.01 -1.83 10.44
C ASP A 93 35.90 -0.81 10.14
N PRO A 94 34.99 -1.12 9.19
CA PRO A 94 33.88 -0.24 8.83
C PRO A 94 32.90 0.11 9.97
N SER A 95 33.04 -0.47 11.18
CA SER A 95 32.31 0.01 12.36
C SER A 95 32.82 1.37 12.87
N TRP A 96 33.91 1.87 12.30
CA TRP A 96 34.48 3.20 12.53
C TRP A 96 34.42 4.04 11.25
N SER A 97 34.36 5.36 11.41
CA SER A 97 34.59 6.30 10.31
C SER A 97 36.08 6.57 10.12
N ALA A 98 36.54 6.58 8.87
CA ALA A 98 37.83 7.17 8.50
C ALA A 98 37.74 8.69 8.33
N ALA A 99 36.57 9.21 7.94
CA ALA A 99 36.30 10.64 7.85
C ALA A 99 34.81 10.96 8.01
N VAL A 100 34.53 12.15 8.52
CA VAL A 100 33.21 12.78 8.54
C VAL A 100 33.36 14.14 7.86
N THR A 101 32.59 14.38 6.79
CA THR A 101 32.74 15.56 5.92
C THR A 101 31.40 16.23 5.67
N LYS A 102 31.36 17.56 5.59
CA LYS A 102 30.14 18.29 5.24
C LYS A 102 29.68 17.94 3.82
N ILE A 103 28.37 17.80 3.61
CA ILE A 103 27.81 17.38 2.31
C ILE A 103 28.13 18.39 1.20
N ASN A 104 28.01 19.69 1.50
CA ASN A 104 28.44 20.77 0.63
C ASN A 104 29.75 21.38 1.16
N ALA A 105 30.83 21.29 0.39
CA ALA A 105 32.13 21.82 0.76
C ALA A 105 32.16 23.36 0.85
N ASP A 106 31.29 24.05 0.11
CA ASP A 106 31.23 25.51 0.03
C ASP A 106 30.38 26.15 1.15
N GLU A 107 29.59 25.35 1.88
CA GLU A 107 28.84 25.79 3.06
C GLU A 107 29.68 25.64 4.33
N ALA A 108 29.35 26.38 5.39
CA ALA A 108 29.99 26.20 6.69
C ALA A 108 29.45 24.96 7.40
N GLY A 109 30.33 24.17 8.02
CA GLY A 109 29.94 23.16 9.00
C GLY A 109 29.39 23.78 10.28
N LEU A 110 29.11 22.93 11.28
CA LEU A 110 28.93 23.41 12.65
C LEU A 110 30.18 24.16 13.09
N GLN A 111 30.00 25.24 13.83
CA GLN A 111 31.12 26.07 14.31
C GLN A 111 31.07 26.29 15.81
N TRP A 112 32.24 26.26 16.44
CA TRP A 112 32.39 26.48 17.88
C TRP A 112 31.78 27.81 18.30
N GLY A 113 30.99 27.76 19.37
CA GLY A 113 30.27 28.91 19.92
C GLY A 113 31.00 29.67 21.02
N GLN A 114 30.30 30.64 21.60
CA GLN A 114 30.81 31.42 22.75
C GLN A 114 30.83 30.61 24.06
N ALA A 115 29.97 29.61 24.20
CA ALA A 115 29.99 28.67 25.33
C ALA A 115 31.33 27.92 25.42
N GLU A 116 31.66 27.40 26.59
CA GLU A 116 32.81 26.49 26.74
C GLU A 116 32.40 25.06 26.40
N THR A 117 31.36 24.58 27.07
CA THR A 117 30.73 23.28 26.83
C THR A 117 29.71 23.38 25.70
N HIS A 118 29.73 22.39 24.81
CA HIS A 118 28.81 22.22 23.68
C HIS A 118 28.14 20.85 23.77
N HIS A 119 26.83 20.81 23.55
CA HIS A 119 26.05 19.57 23.51
C HIS A 119 25.82 19.16 22.06
N PHE A 120 26.07 17.90 21.73
CA PHE A 120 25.97 17.37 20.38
C PHE A 120 25.00 16.21 20.34
N SER A 121 23.91 16.41 19.60
CA SER A 121 22.83 15.44 19.49
C SER A 121 22.72 15.06 18.00
N ALA A 122 22.97 13.80 17.65
CA ALA A 122 23.14 13.38 16.27
C ALA A 122 22.26 12.18 15.89
N PHE A 123 21.87 12.09 14.61
CA PHE A 123 21.03 11.03 14.06
C PHE A 123 21.53 10.46 12.75
N TYR A 124 21.32 9.16 12.58
CA TYR A 124 21.36 8.44 11.30
C TYR A 124 19.95 7.86 11.02
N PRO A 125 19.49 7.82 9.74
CA PRO A 125 20.13 8.43 8.59
C PRO A 125 19.82 9.93 8.51
N GLY A 126 20.86 10.74 8.31
CA GLY A 126 20.79 12.19 8.35
C GLY A 126 19.95 12.80 7.24
N ASP A 127 19.87 12.17 6.07
CA ASP A 127 19.07 12.62 4.93
C ASP A 127 17.56 12.45 5.17
N LYS A 128 17.13 11.46 5.98
CA LYS A 128 15.72 11.23 6.38
C LYS A 128 15.18 12.20 7.43
N ILE A 129 16.01 13.11 7.95
CA ILE A 129 15.54 14.26 8.73
C ILE A 129 14.88 15.26 7.77
N LEU A 130 13.55 15.35 7.83
CA LEU A 130 12.68 16.19 7.00
C LEU A 130 12.71 17.67 7.38
N GLY A 131 13.11 17.99 8.62
CA GLY A 131 13.25 19.35 9.11
C GLY A 131 13.20 19.43 10.64
N SER A 132 13.02 20.64 11.16
CA SER A 132 12.81 20.90 12.60
C SER A 132 11.47 21.56 12.87
N VAL A 133 10.73 21.10 13.87
CA VAL A 133 9.44 21.63 14.31
C VAL A 133 9.54 21.91 15.81
N GLU A 134 9.39 23.17 16.23
CA GLU A 134 9.42 23.60 17.65
C GLU A 134 10.64 23.12 18.47
N GLY A 135 11.79 22.90 17.81
CA GLY A 135 13.02 22.40 18.42
C GLY A 135 13.22 20.89 18.34
N LYS A 136 12.19 20.13 17.95
CA LYS A 136 12.24 18.69 17.66
C LYS A 136 12.59 18.46 16.19
N LEU A 137 13.13 17.29 15.84
CA LEU A 137 13.42 16.93 14.45
C LEU A 137 12.30 16.06 13.86
N ARG A 138 11.84 16.34 12.65
CA ARG A 138 10.83 15.52 11.97
C ARG A 138 11.49 14.44 11.12
N ALA A 139 10.99 13.22 11.23
CA ALA A 139 11.41 12.04 10.48
C ALA A 139 10.19 11.16 10.14
N GLU A 140 10.40 10.11 9.36
CA GLU A 140 9.35 9.20 8.89
C GLU A 140 9.88 7.76 8.80
N ILE A 141 9.05 6.79 9.18
CA ILE A 141 9.24 5.36 8.84
C ILE A 141 7.95 4.93 8.12
N PRO A 142 7.98 4.63 6.80
CA PRO A 142 6.76 4.45 6.02
C PRO A 142 6.03 3.13 6.33
N VAL A 143 4.74 3.07 5.95
CA VAL A 143 3.93 1.84 5.89
C VAL A 143 4.62 0.78 5.02
N ARG A 144 5.12 1.19 3.84
CA ARG A 144 5.72 0.31 2.83
C ARG A 144 7.23 0.17 3.04
N GLN A 145 7.70 -1.00 3.45
CA GLN A 145 9.10 -1.25 3.79
C GLN A 145 9.75 -2.29 2.85
N GLU A 146 9.75 -2.01 1.55
CA GLU A 146 10.27 -2.97 0.58
C GLU A 146 11.76 -3.30 0.74
N PRO A 147 12.17 -4.51 0.35
CA PRO A 147 13.57 -4.82 0.17
C PRO A 147 14.14 -4.02 -1.01
N VAL A 148 15.37 -3.53 -0.87
CA VAL A 148 16.09 -2.86 -1.97
C VAL A 148 16.51 -3.83 -3.08
N ARG A 149 16.54 -5.13 -2.77
CA ARG A 149 16.76 -6.27 -3.68
C ARG A 149 16.50 -7.61 -2.97
N TRP A 150 16.38 -8.69 -3.75
CA TRP A 150 16.26 -10.06 -3.25
C TRP A 150 17.56 -10.87 -3.46
N ASP A 151 18.14 -11.38 -2.37
CA ASP A 151 19.21 -12.38 -2.42
C ASP A 151 18.65 -13.80 -2.42
N LYS A 152 19.26 -14.71 -3.21
CA LYS A 152 18.83 -16.12 -3.34
C LYS A 152 19.99 -17.05 -2.99
N LYS A 153 19.85 -17.83 -1.91
CA LYS A 153 20.90 -18.74 -1.41
C LYS A 153 20.31 -20.13 -1.15
N VAL A 154 21.03 -21.19 -1.55
CA VAL A 154 20.64 -22.57 -1.19
C VAL A 154 20.85 -22.78 0.31
N ASN A 155 19.81 -23.23 1.01
CA ASN A 155 19.81 -23.42 2.45
C ASN A 155 20.25 -24.85 2.85
N THR A 156 20.40 -25.07 4.17
CA THR A 156 20.87 -26.36 4.72
C THR A 156 19.88 -27.52 4.54
N ALA A 157 18.61 -27.24 4.23
CA ALA A 157 17.61 -28.24 3.88
C ALA A 157 17.58 -28.57 2.37
N GLY A 158 18.36 -27.84 1.55
CA GLY A 158 18.43 -28.01 0.10
C GLY A 158 17.41 -27.19 -0.71
N GLY A 159 16.56 -26.41 -0.05
CA GLY A 159 15.68 -25.41 -0.69
C GLY A 159 16.38 -24.06 -0.88
N ILE A 160 15.65 -23.08 -1.37
CA ILE A 160 16.10 -21.70 -1.57
C ILE A 160 15.61 -20.81 -0.44
N THR A 161 16.53 -20.06 0.18
CA THR A 161 16.16 -18.88 0.99
C THR A 161 16.20 -17.65 0.10
N TYR A 162 15.07 -16.95 0.03
CA TYR A 162 14.91 -15.62 -0.52
C TYR A 162 15.06 -14.61 0.61
N THR A 163 16.15 -13.86 0.64
CA THR A 163 16.42 -12.83 1.65
C THR A 163 16.12 -11.46 1.05
N GLY A 164 15.10 -10.79 1.58
CA GLY A 164 14.85 -9.39 1.28
C GLY A 164 15.90 -8.54 1.97
N VAL A 165 16.75 -7.88 1.18
CA VAL A 165 17.74 -6.94 1.71
C VAL A 165 17.00 -5.68 2.14
N ALA A 166 16.84 -5.52 3.45
CA ALA A 166 16.06 -4.45 4.05
C ALA A 166 16.58 -3.06 3.68
N ASN A 167 15.70 -2.09 3.45
CA ASN A 167 16.11 -0.69 3.31
C ASN A 167 16.59 -0.15 4.68
N THR A 168 17.85 0.27 4.73
CA THR A 168 18.55 0.74 5.93
C THR A 168 18.27 2.21 6.24
N ASP A 169 17.53 2.90 5.37
CA ASP A 169 16.94 4.22 5.62
C ASP A 169 15.99 4.24 6.83
N TYR A 170 15.42 3.10 7.20
CA TYR A 170 14.49 2.98 8.33
C TYR A 170 15.18 2.60 9.64
N ALA A 171 16.51 2.37 9.60
CA ALA A 171 17.33 1.98 10.72
C ALA A 171 17.73 3.18 11.59
N PHE A 172 16.77 3.89 12.19
CA PHE A 172 17.09 5.11 12.95
C PHE A 172 18.01 4.82 14.15
N MET A 173 19.06 5.61 14.24
CA MET A 173 20.07 5.58 15.31
C MET A 173 20.34 6.99 15.82
N TRP A 174 20.75 7.09 17.07
CA TRP A 174 21.08 8.36 17.72
C TRP A 174 22.45 8.30 18.41
N ALA A 175 23.10 9.44 18.52
CA ALA A 175 24.25 9.64 19.39
C ALA A 175 24.06 10.93 20.18
N TYR A 176 24.63 10.97 21.39
CA TYR A 176 24.74 12.19 22.19
C TYR A 176 26.13 12.25 22.81
N ASN A 177 26.72 13.44 22.86
CA ASN A 177 27.95 13.69 23.58
C ASN A 177 28.04 15.16 24.03
N THR A 178 28.76 15.37 25.13
CA THR A 178 29.13 16.69 25.64
C THR A 178 30.63 16.90 25.40
N HIS A 179 31.04 18.03 24.82
CA HIS A 179 32.46 18.32 24.56
C HIS A 179 32.81 19.76 24.96
N ASP A 180 33.95 19.94 25.62
CA ASP A 180 34.47 21.29 25.93
C ASP A 180 35.34 21.78 24.78
N LYS A 181 35.10 23.01 24.33
CA LYS A 181 35.84 23.67 23.25
C LYS A 181 37.36 23.71 23.50
N SER A 182 37.77 23.77 24.76
CA SER A 182 39.19 23.74 25.16
C SER A 182 39.89 22.39 25.03
N ASP A 183 39.16 21.28 24.83
CA ASP A 183 39.78 19.98 24.55
C ASP A 183 40.49 19.97 23.18
N GLY A 184 39.97 20.71 22.19
CA GLY A 184 40.59 20.89 20.87
C GLY A 184 40.70 19.62 20.02
N THR A 185 39.92 18.58 20.34
CA THR A 185 39.90 17.29 19.65
C THR A 185 38.61 17.07 18.85
N ASP A 186 38.58 16.04 18.00
CA ASP A 186 37.38 15.61 17.29
C ASP A 186 36.28 15.15 18.28
N VAL A 187 35.08 15.70 18.13
CA VAL A 187 33.91 15.35 18.93
C VAL A 187 33.49 13.92 18.63
N ALA A 188 33.62 13.05 19.63
CA ALA A 188 33.14 11.66 19.53
C ALA A 188 31.60 11.60 19.50
N LEU A 189 31.02 10.71 18.69
CA LEU A 189 29.58 10.47 18.68
C LEU A 189 29.33 8.95 18.59
N ASN A 190 28.84 8.37 19.67
CA ASN A 190 28.65 6.92 19.77
C ASN A 190 27.20 6.56 19.43
N PHE A 191 26.99 5.99 18.25
CA PHE A 191 25.66 5.73 17.71
C PHE A 191 25.02 4.46 18.29
N LYS A 192 23.85 4.64 18.90
CA LYS A 192 22.99 3.61 19.47
C LYS A 192 21.76 3.45 18.55
N PRO A 193 21.37 2.23 18.14
CA PRO A 193 20.13 2.04 17.40
C PRO A 193 18.92 2.34 18.29
N TRP A 194 17.85 2.80 17.65
CA TRP A 194 16.64 3.29 18.34
C TRP A 194 15.39 2.51 17.93
N VAL A 195 15.30 2.09 16.68
CA VAL A 195 14.18 1.28 16.18
C VAL A 195 14.23 -0.16 16.68
N THR A 196 13.05 -0.76 16.84
CA THR A 196 12.91 -2.19 17.10
C THR A 196 12.68 -2.90 15.78
N ILE A 197 13.41 -3.99 15.54
CA ILE A 197 13.36 -4.72 14.26
C ILE A 197 12.83 -6.13 14.49
N LEU A 198 11.89 -6.57 13.63
CA LEU A 198 11.48 -7.97 13.56
C LEU A 198 12.09 -8.63 12.33
N ASP A 199 12.94 -9.64 12.53
CA ASP A 199 13.57 -10.45 11.49
C ASP A 199 12.72 -11.71 11.28
N VAL A 200 11.87 -11.68 10.26
CA VAL A 200 10.76 -12.63 10.07
C VAL A 200 11.12 -13.69 9.04
N GLU A 201 11.19 -14.95 9.49
CA GLU A 201 11.44 -16.14 8.68
C GLU A 201 10.12 -16.85 8.36
N ILE A 202 9.70 -16.80 7.09
CA ILE A 202 8.51 -17.49 6.56
C ILE A 202 8.96 -18.82 5.94
N ASN A 203 8.40 -19.93 6.40
CA ASN A 203 8.72 -21.25 5.87
C ASN A 203 7.78 -21.64 4.73
N GLY A 204 8.32 -22.22 3.66
CA GLY A 204 7.55 -22.82 2.56
C GLY A 204 6.64 -23.97 3.00
N PRO A 205 5.81 -24.50 2.08
CA PRO A 205 4.79 -25.50 2.40
C PRO A 205 5.33 -26.78 3.06
N ALA A 206 4.50 -27.36 3.92
CA ALA A 206 4.90 -28.47 4.78
C ALA A 206 5.15 -29.77 4.00
N ASN A 207 4.46 -30.00 2.89
CA ASN A 207 4.55 -31.25 2.14
C ASN A 207 5.35 -31.12 0.85
N ALA A 208 6.18 -32.12 0.54
CA ALA A 208 6.92 -32.19 -0.71
C ALA A 208 5.98 -32.22 -1.94
N GLY A 209 6.27 -31.37 -2.92
CA GLY A 209 5.48 -31.22 -4.16
C GLY A 209 4.41 -30.13 -4.10
N GLU A 210 4.15 -29.54 -2.93
CA GLU A 210 3.37 -28.31 -2.81
C GLU A 210 4.23 -27.10 -3.21
N SER A 211 3.56 -26.11 -3.83
CA SER A 211 4.16 -24.85 -4.28
C SER A 211 3.13 -23.74 -4.06
N ILE A 212 3.53 -22.65 -3.40
CA ILE A 212 2.63 -21.55 -3.01
C ILE A 212 3.27 -20.22 -3.40
N LYS A 213 2.60 -19.48 -4.29
CA LYS A 213 2.94 -18.11 -4.66
C LYS A 213 2.54 -17.18 -3.51
N MET A 214 3.44 -16.29 -3.10
CA MET A 214 3.28 -15.44 -1.92
C MET A 214 3.16 -13.97 -2.32
N SER A 215 2.12 -13.29 -1.85
CA SER A 215 1.80 -11.91 -2.21
C SER A 215 2.61 -10.89 -1.39
N SER A 216 2.45 -10.96 -0.07
CA SER A 216 2.90 -9.90 0.84
C SER A 216 2.94 -10.42 2.27
N VAL A 217 3.67 -9.75 3.14
CA VAL A 217 3.65 -9.95 4.58
C VAL A 217 3.48 -8.61 5.30
N GLN A 218 2.64 -8.59 6.33
CA GLN A 218 2.37 -7.43 7.16
C GLN A 218 2.65 -7.72 8.63
N LEU A 219 3.01 -6.67 9.37
CA LEU A 219 2.98 -6.60 10.83
C LEU A 219 1.86 -5.64 11.22
N ARG A 220 0.88 -6.06 12.03
CA ARG A 220 -0.24 -5.23 12.48
C ARG A 220 -0.39 -5.19 13.99
N SER A 221 -0.89 -4.08 14.52
CA SER A 221 -1.41 -3.96 15.90
C SER A 221 -2.94 -4.07 15.89
N LEU A 222 -3.45 -5.09 16.58
CA LEU A 222 -4.89 -5.29 16.81
C LEU A 222 -5.47 -4.30 17.84
N SER A 223 -4.63 -3.58 18.59
CA SER A 223 -5.07 -2.51 19.50
C SER A 223 -5.09 -1.11 18.85
N GLY A 224 -4.67 -1.01 17.59
CA GLY A 224 -4.57 0.26 16.87
C GLY A 224 -3.35 1.10 17.24
N GLU A 225 -2.31 0.51 17.84
CA GLU A 225 -1.04 1.22 18.09
C GLU A 225 -0.40 1.66 16.77
N THR A 226 0.00 2.92 16.69
CA THR A 226 0.78 3.50 15.59
C THR A 226 2.14 2.80 15.47
N LEU A 227 2.40 2.17 14.33
CA LEU A 227 3.64 1.44 14.03
C LEU A 227 4.53 2.15 13.00
N ASN A 228 4.01 3.15 12.28
CA ASN A 228 4.64 3.84 11.15
C ASN A 228 4.21 5.32 11.03
N GLY A 229 4.71 6.01 10.01
CA GLY A 229 4.35 7.37 9.58
C GLY A 229 5.35 8.42 10.08
N GLU A 230 4.98 9.70 9.99
CA GLU A 230 5.81 10.79 10.50
C GLU A 230 5.86 10.81 12.05
N PHE A 231 7.01 11.24 12.59
CA PHE A 231 7.24 11.46 14.01
C PHE A 231 8.18 12.65 14.27
N LEU A 232 8.03 13.27 15.44
CA LEU A 232 8.91 14.31 15.96
C LEU A 232 9.83 13.73 17.04
N ILE A 233 11.14 13.91 16.89
CA ILE A 233 12.14 13.38 17.80
C ILE A 233 12.53 14.46 18.83
N ASP A 234 12.50 14.09 20.10
CA ASP A 234 12.89 14.93 21.24
C ASP A 234 14.12 14.35 21.96
N PHE A 235 15.18 15.16 22.06
CA PHE A 235 16.44 14.84 22.74
C PHE A 235 16.50 15.30 24.19
N ASN A 236 15.57 16.14 24.67
CA ASN A 236 15.57 16.65 26.06
C ASN A 236 15.78 15.55 27.12
N PRO A 237 15.18 14.33 27.01
CA PRO A 237 15.41 13.27 27.99
C PRO A 237 16.86 12.78 28.05
N VAL A 238 17.59 12.83 26.93
CA VAL A 238 19.02 12.44 26.85
C VAL A 238 19.92 13.55 27.38
N GLU A 239 19.58 14.80 27.09
CA GLU A 239 20.28 15.98 27.62
C GLU A 239 20.21 16.05 29.16
N ASP A 240 19.07 15.64 29.75
CA ASP A 240 18.92 15.48 31.21
C ASP A 240 19.76 14.33 31.80
N ASN A 241 19.96 13.23 31.04
CA ASN A 241 20.75 12.06 31.46
C ASN A 241 21.09 11.17 30.25
N GLU A 242 22.39 11.03 29.94
CA GLU A 242 22.92 10.25 28.80
C GLU A 242 22.60 8.73 28.83
N SER A 243 22.06 8.24 29.96
CA SER A 243 21.54 6.87 30.13
C SER A 243 20.13 6.67 29.56
N ASN A 244 19.40 7.76 29.28
CA ASN A 244 18.07 7.74 28.68
C ASN A 244 18.16 7.56 27.16
N TYR A 245 17.00 7.39 26.52
CA TYR A 245 16.83 7.39 25.07
C TYR A 245 16.12 8.67 24.60
N PRO A 246 16.27 9.09 23.34
CA PRO A 246 15.39 10.08 22.76
C PRO A 246 13.95 9.56 22.77
N THR A 247 13.00 10.45 22.95
CA THR A 247 11.57 10.13 22.84
C THR A 247 11.01 10.63 21.52
N TYR A 248 9.83 10.18 21.13
CA TYR A 248 9.13 10.72 19.98
C TYR A 248 7.68 11.09 20.28
N GLU A 249 7.13 11.96 19.45
CA GLU A 249 5.70 12.26 19.34
C GLU A 249 5.22 11.90 17.93
N GLU A 250 4.02 11.33 17.82
CA GLU A 250 3.40 11.04 16.53
C GLU A 250 3.12 12.35 15.76
N SER A 251 3.41 12.35 14.45
CA SER A 251 3.15 13.47 13.54
C SER A 251 2.46 12.98 12.26
N GLY A 252 2.09 13.87 11.34
CA GLY A 252 1.27 13.50 10.18
C GLY A 252 -0.23 13.39 10.48
N ASN A 253 -0.98 12.66 9.65
CA ASN A 253 -2.43 12.55 9.79
C ASN A 253 -2.82 11.55 10.90
N PRO A 254 -3.57 11.94 11.95
CA PRO A 254 -4.05 11.00 12.97
C PRO A 254 -5.22 10.12 12.47
N ASN A 255 -5.91 10.51 11.41
CA ASN A 255 -7.07 9.82 10.85
C ASN A 255 -6.67 8.99 9.62
N ALA A 256 -5.63 8.16 9.77
CA ALA A 256 -5.08 7.32 8.72
C ALA A 256 -4.62 5.95 9.24
N THR A 257 -4.51 4.94 8.36
CA THR A 257 -4.14 3.57 8.74
C THR A 257 -2.66 3.40 9.07
N ARG A 258 -2.28 3.75 10.30
CA ARG A 258 -0.89 3.71 10.78
C ARG A 258 -0.53 2.53 11.69
N SER A 259 -1.46 1.61 11.93
CA SER A 259 -1.28 0.43 12.80
C SER A 259 -0.71 -0.81 12.10
N GLN A 260 -0.19 -0.66 10.88
CA GLN A 260 0.32 -1.77 10.07
C GLN A 260 1.57 -1.37 9.27
N ILE A 261 2.54 -2.27 9.12
CA ILE A 261 3.65 -2.17 8.18
C ILE A 261 3.51 -3.29 7.14
N SER A 262 3.81 -3.03 5.86
CA SER A 262 3.67 -3.98 4.75
C SER A 262 4.95 -4.12 3.92
N ILE A 263 5.22 -5.34 3.48
CA ILE A 263 6.32 -5.72 2.59
C ILE A 263 5.75 -6.58 1.47
N GLN A 264 5.95 -6.19 0.21
CA GLN A 264 5.59 -7.00 -0.95
C GLN A 264 6.60 -8.13 -1.13
N LEU A 265 6.12 -9.29 -1.56
CA LEU A 265 6.96 -10.45 -1.86
C LEU A 265 7.20 -10.54 -3.38
N PHE A 266 7.34 -9.39 -4.02
CA PHE A 266 7.57 -9.20 -5.46
C PHE A 266 9.06 -9.00 -5.74
N ASP A 267 9.56 -9.67 -6.78
CA ASP A 267 10.97 -9.62 -7.19
C ASP A 267 11.07 -9.22 -8.68
N ASP A 268 11.45 -7.96 -8.90
CA ASP A 268 11.68 -7.33 -10.21
C ASP A 268 12.68 -8.11 -11.10
N GLU A 269 13.56 -8.93 -10.51
CA GLU A 269 14.52 -9.73 -11.26
C GLU A 269 14.06 -11.17 -11.53
N LEU A 270 12.92 -11.59 -10.96
CA LEU A 270 12.35 -12.93 -11.19
C LEU A 270 11.82 -13.04 -12.62
N VAL A 271 12.25 -14.10 -13.32
CA VAL A 271 11.86 -14.35 -14.71
C VAL A 271 10.65 -15.30 -14.77
N LYS A 272 9.55 -14.84 -15.37
CA LYS A 272 8.31 -15.59 -15.60
C LYS A 272 8.49 -16.67 -16.66
N GLN A 273 7.48 -17.53 -16.82
CA GLN A 273 7.49 -18.60 -17.84
C GLN A 273 7.55 -18.07 -19.27
N ASP A 274 6.97 -16.90 -19.56
CA ASP A 274 7.04 -16.22 -20.85
C ASP A 274 8.38 -15.51 -21.12
N GLY A 275 9.28 -15.48 -20.14
CA GLY A 275 10.59 -14.81 -20.21
C GLY A 275 10.58 -13.33 -19.84
N THR A 276 9.45 -12.76 -19.43
CA THR A 276 9.40 -11.40 -18.85
C THR A 276 9.92 -11.39 -17.41
N LYS A 277 10.23 -10.19 -16.89
CA LYS A 277 10.70 -9.96 -15.52
C LYS A 277 9.55 -9.55 -14.57
N GLY A 278 9.84 -9.53 -13.27
CA GLY A 278 8.96 -9.03 -12.20
C GLY A 278 7.84 -9.98 -11.82
N ASP A 279 8.04 -10.81 -10.80
CA ASP A 279 6.96 -11.67 -10.28
C ASP A 279 7.01 -11.88 -8.75
N PHE A 280 5.88 -12.27 -8.17
CA PHE A 280 5.79 -12.68 -6.78
C PHE A 280 6.51 -14.01 -6.52
N ILE A 281 7.24 -14.06 -5.40
CA ILE A 281 8.03 -15.21 -4.97
C ILE A 281 7.13 -16.43 -4.75
N THR A 282 7.54 -17.57 -5.30
CA THR A 282 6.87 -18.86 -5.12
C THR A 282 7.72 -19.78 -4.26
N LEU A 283 7.14 -20.30 -3.17
CA LEU A 283 7.81 -21.18 -2.22
C LEU A 283 7.39 -22.63 -2.43
N ASN A 284 8.38 -23.50 -2.56
CA ASN A 284 8.24 -24.95 -2.53
C ASN A 284 8.62 -25.49 -1.14
N HIS A 285 8.41 -26.78 -0.94
CA HIS A 285 8.85 -27.45 0.28
C HIS A 285 10.36 -27.25 0.54
N GLY A 286 10.68 -26.72 1.72
CA GLY A 286 12.07 -26.43 2.13
C GLY A 286 12.59 -25.04 1.72
N ASP A 287 11.85 -24.30 0.90
CA ASP A 287 12.16 -22.89 0.61
C ASP A 287 11.78 -21.98 1.79
N LYS A 288 12.36 -20.78 1.85
CA LYS A 288 12.12 -19.78 2.91
C LYS A 288 12.13 -18.36 2.37
N ILE A 289 11.41 -17.46 3.04
CA ILE A 289 11.56 -16.00 2.90
C ILE A 289 12.09 -15.44 4.21
N VAL A 290 13.02 -14.48 4.14
CA VAL A 290 13.47 -13.68 5.28
C VAL A 290 13.29 -12.20 4.94
N VAL A 291 12.55 -11.47 5.76
CA VAL A 291 12.32 -10.01 5.63
C VAL A 291 12.41 -9.33 7.00
N ARG A 292 12.59 -8.01 7.01
CA ARG A 292 12.75 -7.22 8.25
C ARG A 292 11.77 -6.06 8.31
N PHE A 293 11.02 -5.99 9.40
CA PHE A 293 10.15 -4.86 9.73
C PHE A 293 10.87 -3.91 10.69
N PHE A 294 10.82 -2.62 10.42
CA PHE A 294 11.28 -1.55 11.30
C PHE A 294 10.07 -0.88 11.95
N LEU A 295 9.94 -1.04 13.27
CA LEU A 295 8.93 -0.37 14.07
C LEU A 295 9.39 1.06 14.39
N LEU A 296 8.43 1.97 14.57
CA LEU A 296 8.69 3.23 15.28
C LEU A 296 9.44 2.97 16.60
N PRO A 297 10.37 3.85 17.00
CA PRO A 297 11.15 3.67 18.23
C PRO A 297 10.24 3.52 19.45
N LYS A 298 10.62 2.68 20.41
CA LYS A 298 9.88 2.54 21.67
C LYS A 298 10.81 2.08 22.78
N ASP A 299 10.84 2.80 23.90
CA ASP A 299 11.80 2.57 24.99
C ASP A 299 11.42 1.42 25.94
N THR A 300 10.27 0.79 25.70
CA THR A 300 9.74 -0.33 26.48
C THR A 300 9.62 -1.58 25.61
N ASN A 301 10.13 -2.70 26.10
CA ASN A 301 9.89 -4.02 25.49
C ASN A 301 8.39 -4.29 25.28
N TYR A 302 8.05 -4.98 24.18
CA TYR A 302 6.69 -5.48 23.99
C TYR A 302 6.60 -6.81 24.73
N ASP A 303 6.16 -6.78 25.99
CA ASP A 303 5.98 -7.99 26.78
C ASP A 303 4.85 -8.84 26.20
N THR A 304 5.20 -9.79 25.34
CA THR A 304 4.26 -10.69 24.69
C THR A 304 3.97 -11.97 25.49
N SER A 305 4.26 -11.98 26.80
CA SER A 305 3.85 -13.08 27.66
C SER A 305 2.32 -13.15 27.82
N GLY A 306 1.80 -14.29 28.29
CA GLY A 306 0.35 -14.52 28.38
C GLY A 306 -0.42 -13.60 29.35
N GLU A 307 0.26 -12.85 30.22
CA GLU A 307 -0.33 -11.78 31.04
C GLU A 307 -0.07 -10.37 30.48
N GLY A 308 0.72 -10.28 29.40
CA GLY A 308 1.08 -9.04 28.73
C GLY A 308 0.31 -8.79 27.43
N ARG A 309 1.02 -8.24 26.45
CA ARG A 309 0.55 -7.72 25.18
C ARG A 309 0.35 -8.84 24.14
N ASN A 310 -0.89 -9.05 23.71
CA ASN A 310 -1.26 -10.08 22.73
C ASN A 310 -1.90 -9.45 21.46
N ASP A 311 -1.50 -8.24 21.06
CA ASP A 311 -2.11 -7.52 19.92
C ASP A 311 -1.19 -7.36 18.69
N LEU A 312 0.12 -7.59 18.80
CA LEU A 312 0.99 -7.59 17.62
C LEU A 312 0.85 -8.91 16.86
N GLN A 313 0.55 -8.82 15.56
CA GLN A 313 0.28 -9.98 14.72
C GLN A 313 1.03 -9.89 13.39
N ILE A 314 1.64 -11.01 12.96
CA ILE A 314 2.17 -11.17 11.61
C ILE A 314 1.08 -11.78 10.73
N ARG A 315 0.86 -11.16 9.57
CA ARG A 315 -0.12 -11.53 8.55
C ARG A 315 0.64 -11.88 7.27
N VAL A 316 0.64 -13.15 6.85
CA VAL A 316 1.29 -13.62 5.62
C VAL A 316 0.21 -13.94 4.59
N THR A 317 0.30 -13.35 3.40
CA THR A 317 -0.72 -13.48 2.34
C THR A 317 -0.25 -14.43 1.24
N PRO A 318 -0.77 -15.66 1.15
CA PRO A 318 -0.69 -16.46 -0.07
C PRO A 318 -1.45 -15.75 -1.19
N PHE A 319 -0.96 -15.89 -2.42
CA PHE A 319 -1.47 -15.19 -3.59
C PHE A 319 -2.93 -15.57 -3.91
N ASN A 320 -3.80 -14.56 -3.94
CA ASN A 320 -5.25 -14.67 -4.17
C ASN A 320 -5.88 -15.80 -3.33
N SER A 321 -5.77 -15.67 -2.01
CA SER A 321 -6.27 -16.62 -1.02
C SER A 321 -6.57 -15.94 0.32
N ALA A 322 -7.31 -16.64 1.19
CA ALA A 322 -7.36 -16.36 2.61
C ALA A 322 -5.95 -16.18 3.20
N VAL A 323 -5.85 -15.26 4.14
CA VAL A 323 -4.58 -14.87 4.76
C VAL A 323 -4.23 -15.79 5.92
N LEU A 324 -2.93 -15.90 6.22
CA LEU A 324 -2.41 -16.66 7.35
C LEU A 324 -1.99 -15.68 8.46
N THR A 325 -2.50 -15.85 9.67
CA THR A 325 -2.26 -14.94 10.80
C THR A 325 -1.60 -15.65 11.97
N ARG A 326 -0.63 -14.97 12.60
CA ARG A 326 -0.02 -15.44 13.84
C ARG A 326 0.29 -14.27 14.77
N THR A 327 -0.32 -14.31 15.94
CA THR A 327 -0.11 -13.35 17.02
C THR A 327 1.23 -13.65 17.69
N LEU A 328 2.00 -12.58 17.91
CA LEU A 328 3.35 -12.67 18.43
C LEU A 328 3.29 -12.85 19.94
N ASN A 329 3.22 -14.11 20.39
CA ASN A 329 3.15 -14.47 21.81
C ASN A 329 4.45 -15.16 22.26
N ALA A 330 5.01 -14.72 23.38
CA ALA A 330 6.24 -15.24 23.95
C ALA A 330 6.09 -16.71 24.32
N GLN A 331 6.98 -17.55 23.78
CA GLN A 331 6.99 -18.99 24.06
C GLN A 331 7.60 -19.29 25.43
N GLU A 332 7.27 -20.45 26.00
CA GLU A 332 7.89 -20.94 27.23
C GLU A 332 9.42 -21.03 27.04
N GLY A 333 10.19 -20.32 27.89
CA GLY A 333 11.64 -20.22 27.79
C GLY A 333 12.17 -19.02 26.99
N ALA A 334 11.32 -18.14 26.45
CA ALA A 334 11.74 -16.84 25.94
C ALA A 334 12.25 -15.91 27.05
N HIS A 335 13.03 -14.89 26.70
CA HIS A 335 13.41 -13.83 27.64
C HIS A 335 12.18 -13.05 28.10
N THR A 336 12.18 -12.62 29.37
CA THR A 336 11.13 -11.76 29.94
C THR A 336 10.97 -10.51 29.09
N GLY A 337 9.74 -10.23 28.64
CA GLY A 337 9.46 -9.08 27.79
C GLY A 337 9.40 -9.37 26.28
N GLY A 338 9.39 -10.62 25.83
CA GLY A 338 8.89 -11.00 24.49
C GLY A 338 9.70 -10.50 23.29
N ILE A 339 9.45 -9.25 22.88
CA ILE A 339 10.19 -8.51 21.85
C ILE A 339 10.95 -7.38 22.56
N LEU A 340 12.28 -7.43 22.48
CA LEU A 340 13.16 -6.46 23.15
C LEU A 340 13.25 -5.15 22.34
N ALA A 341 13.06 -4.03 23.03
CA ALA A 341 13.21 -2.69 22.49
C ALA A 341 14.63 -2.43 21.98
N HIS A 342 14.75 -1.69 20.87
CA HIS A 342 16.02 -1.30 20.24
C HIS A 342 16.92 -2.50 19.84
N LYS A 343 16.30 -3.66 19.56
CA LYS A 343 16.99 -4.90 19.14
C LYS A 343 16.37 -5.48 17.88
N VAL A 344 17.14 -6.36 17.23
CA VAL A 344 16.65 -7.28 16.20
C VAL A 344 16.09 -8.51 16.89
N ASN A 345 14.81 -8.78 16.69
CA ASN A 345 14.07 -9.88 17.30
C ASN A 345 13.69 -10.88 16.20
N LYS A 346 14.17 -12.13 16.30
CA LYS A 346 13.89 -13.15 15.27
C LYS A 346 12.53 -13.81 15.51
N VAL A 347 11.70 -13.83 14.46
CA VAL A 347 10.38 -14.45 14.43
C VAL A 347 10.38 -15.56 13.39
N ILE A 348 10.16 -16.81 13.80
CA ILE A 348 10.10 -17.96 12.88
C ILE A 348 8.65 -18.42 12.78
N LEU A 349 8.04 -18.30 11.60
CA LEU A 349 6.64 -18.64 11.33
C LEU A 349 6.47 -20.13 10.97
N PRO A 350 5.26 -20.71 11.10
CA PRO A 350 4.96 -22.04 10.60
C PRO A 350 5.09 -22.12 9.07
N SER A 351 5.06 -23.33 8.50
CA SER A 351 4.93 -23.54 7.05
C SER A 351 3.65 -22.90 6.52
N VAL A 352 3.74 -22.19 5.39
CA VAL A 352 2.57 -21.64 4.70
C VAL A 352 1.68 -22.73 4.10
N SER A 353 0.39 -22.42 3.95
CA SER A 353 -0.63 -23.24 3.30
C SER A 353 -1.59 -22.36 2.49
N LYS A 354 -2.43 -22.96 1.63
CA LYS A 354 -3.55 -22.25 0.98
C LYS A 354 -4.84 -22.63 1.71
N THR A 355 -5.49 -21.65 2.36
CA THR A 355 -6.52 -21.92 3.39
C THR A 355 -7.96 -21.62 2.96
N GLY A 356 -8.19 -20.81 1.92
CA GLY A 356 -9.56 -20.51 1.47
C GLY A 356 -9.69 -19.28 0.55
N PRO A 357 -10.93 -18.76 0.40
CA PRO A 357 -11.26 -17.56 -0.36
C PRO A 357 -10.59 -16.28 0.15
N ASN A 358 -10.37 -15.32 -0.75
CA ASN A 358 -9.67 -14.08 -0.48
C ASN A 358 -10.62 -12.98 0.05
N ASP A 359 -11.01 -13.10 1.33
CA ASP A 359 -11.84 -12.12 2.05
C ASP A 359 -10.97 -10.98 2.63
N TRP A 360 -10.35 -10.19 1.76
CA TRP A 360 -9.29 -9.25 2.16
C TRP A 360 -9.79 -8.03 2.93
N MET A 361 -11.03 -7.56 2.72
CA MET A 361 -11.54 -6.34 3.36
C MET A 361 -11.71 -6.51 4.86
N SER A 362 -11.93 -7.75 5.31
CA SER A 362 -11.98 -8.18 6.71
C SER A 362 -10.62 -8.15 7.41
N SER A 363 -9.54 -7.84 6.69
CA SER A 363 -8.25 -7.48 7.31
C SER A 363 -8.05 -5.96 7.52
N LEU A 364 -8.93 -5.10 6.99
CA LEU A 364 -8.80 -3.64 7.00
C LEU A 364 -9.49 -2.98 8.20
N ASN A 365 -9.13 -1.72 8.47
CA ASN A 365 -9.86 -0.89 9.43
C ASN A 365 -11.26 -0.57 8.87
N PRO A 366 -12.36 -0.94 9.53
CA PRO A 366 -13.69 -0.65 9.03
C PRO A 366 -14.01 0.86 8.97
N GLY A 367 -13.24 1.72 9.65
CA GLY A 367 -13.36 3.18 9.56
C GLY A 367 -12.83 3.81 8.26
N ILE A 368 -12.22 3.04 7.34
CA ILE A 368 -11.76 3.55 6.04
C ILE A 368 -12.96 3.99 5.19
N PHE A 369 -12.89 5.17 4.58
CA PHE A 369 -13.91 5.65 3.64
C PHE A 369 -13.95 4.82 2.36
N VAL A 370 -15.14 4.53 1.82
CA VAL A 370 -15.29 3.65 0.66
C VAL A 370 -14.65 4.20 -0.62
N THR A 371 -14.49 5.52 -0.73
CA THR A 371 -13.81 6.21 -1.83
C THR A 371 -12.28 6.10 -1.78
N GLU A 372 -11.69 5.81 -0.61
CA GLU A 372 -10.25 5.59 -0.44
C GLU A 372 -9.80 4.17 -0.84
N LEU A 373 -10.74 3.26 -1.12
CA LEU A 373 -10.45 1.87 -1.43
C LEU A 373 -10.13 1.61 -2.90
N SER A 374 -9.13 0.76 -3.09
CA SER A 374 -8.72 0.21 -4.38
C SER A 374 -9.41 -1.13 -4.60
N LEU A 375 -10.50 -1.15 -5.36
CA LEU A 375 -11.30 -2.35 -5.59
C LEU A 375 -10.86 -3.06 -6.87
N PRO A 376 -10.41 -4.33 -6.81
CA PRO A 376 -10.25 -5.15 -8.01
C PRO A 376 -11.65 -5.46 -8.57
N GLY A 377 -11.85 -5.14 -9.84
CA GLY A 377 -13.14 -5.30 -10.51
C GLY A 377 -13.05 -6.04 -11.84
N SER A 378 -14.14 -6.70 -12.22
CA SER A 378 -14.25 -7.41 -13.49
C SER A 378 -15.02 -6.59 -14.53
N LYS A 379 -14.40 -6.36 -15.70
CA LYS A 379 -15.07 -5.75 -16.86
C LYS A 379 -16.07 -6.74 -17.45
N MET A 380 -17.30 -6.29 -17.73
CA MET A 380 -18.41 -7.13 -18.21
C MET A 380 -18.51 -8.47 -17.45
N SER A 381 -18.70 -8.43 -16.13
CA SER A 381 -18.43 -9.55 -15.21
C SER A 381 -19.15 -10.87 -15.51
N TYR A 382 -20.30 -10.80 -16.19
CA TYR A 382 -21.12 -11.95 -16.57
C TYR A 382 -20.87 -12.44 -18.02
N GLN A 383 -20.04 -11.73 -18.80
CA GLN A 383 -19.75 -12.05 -20.20
C GLN A 383 -18.67 -13.14 -20.31
N THR A 384 -19.09 -14.37 -20.02
CA THR A 384 -18.31 -15.61 -20.16
C THR A 384 -18.81 -16.44 -21.35
N THR A 385 -17.96 -17.32 -21.89
CA THR A 385 -18.39 -18.29 -22.91
C THR A 385 -19.47 -19.24 -22.38
N ALA A 386 -19.45 -19.58 -21.08
CA ALA A 386 -20.48 -20.40 -20.44
C ALA A 386 -21.86 -19.73 -20.46
N ASN A 387 -21.90 -18.40 -20.40
CA ASN A 387 -23.12 -17.59 -20.49
C ASN A 387 -23.47 -17.20 -21.94
N GLY A 388 -22.79 -17.77 -22.95
CA GLY A 388 -23.09 -17.57 -24.37
C GLY A 388 -22.32 -16.45 -25.06
N ALA A 389 -21.22 -15.95 -24.49
CA ALA A 389 -20.40 -14.93 -25.13
C ALA A 389 -19.53 -15.48 -26.27
N ASP A 390 -19.68 -14.91 -27.48
CA ASP A 390 -18.72 -15.09 -28.60
C ASP A 390 -17.41 -14.32 -28.39
N VAL A 391 -17.44 -13.27 -27.56
CA VAL A 391 -16.28 -12.51 -27.09
C VAL A 391 -16.36 -12.47 -25.56
N ALA A 392 -15.61 -13.34 -24.90
CA ALA A 392 -15.59 -13.45 -23.45
C ALA A 392 -14.60 -12.45 -22.84
N TYR A 393 -15.07 -11.71 -21.85
CA TYR A 393 -14.25 -10.82 -21.01
C TYR A 393 -13.82 -11.50 -19.72
N GLN A 394 -14.55 -12.55 -19.30
CA GLN A 394 -14.29 -13.30 -18.07
C GLN A 394 -14.31 -14.82 -18.33
N THR A 395 -13.47 -15.54 -17.59
CA THR A 395 -13.39 -17.02 -17.58
C THR A 395 -14.18 -17.65 -16.45
N LEU A 396 -14.39 -16.91 -15.35
CA LEU A 396 -14.92 -17.38 -14.08
C LEU A 396 -16.37 -16.95 -13.84
N THR A 397 -17.10 -17.73 -13.07
CA THR A 397 -18.42 -17.36 -12.53
C THR A 397 -18.32 -16.20 -11.53
N ILE A 398 -19.46 -15.58 -11.19
CA ILE A 398 -19.54 -14.51 -10.19
C ILE A 398 -19.10 -15.01 -8.79
N GLU A 399 -19.47 -16.25 -8.43
CA GLU A 399 -19.02 -16.91 -7.20
C GLU A 399 -17.49 -17.08 -7.16
N GLU A 400 -16.87 -17.59 -8.23
CA GLU A 400 -15.42 -17.75 -8.31
C GLU A 400 -14.68 -16.39 -8.34
N GLN A 401 -15.25 -15.36 -8.96
CA GLN A 401 -14.69 -14.00 -8.91
C GLN A 401 -14.72 -13.46 -7.47
N MET A 402 -15.84 -13.59 -6.76
CA MET A 402 -15.96 -13.22 -5.34
C MET A 402 -14.93 -13.97 -4.48
N ASP A 403 -14.83 -15.29 -4.62
CA ASP A 403 -13.91 -16.11 -3.83
C ASP A 403 -12.42 -15.80 -4.11
N ASN A 404 -12.10 -15.24 -5.27
CA ASN A 404 -10.75 -14.77 -5.63
C ASN A 404 -10.43 -13.34 -5.17
N GLY A 405 -11.39 -12.64 -4.55
CA GLY A 405 -11.21 -11.30 -3.97
C GLY A 405 -11.71 -10.14 -4.82
N ILE A 406 -12.41 -10.40 -5.93
CA ILE A 406 -13.08 -9.37 -6.74
C ILE A 406 -14.24 -8.78 -5.93
N ARG A 407 -14.34 -7.45 -5.91
CA ARG A 407 -15.38 -6.73 -5.15
C ARG A 407 -16.17 -5.73 -5.99
N ALA A 408 -15.75 -5.45 -7.22
CA ALA A 408 -16.49 -4.60 -8.15
C ALA A 408 -16.89 -5.34 -9.44
N PHE A 409 -18.14 -5.18 -9.86
CA PHE A 409 -18.72 -5.93 -10.97
C PHE A 409 -19.38 -4.98 -11.98
N GLN A 410 -18.87 -4.93 -13.21
CA GLN A 410 -19.56 -4.23 -14.30
C GLN A 410 -20.60 -5.17 -14.92
N ILE A 411 -21.88 -4.91 -14.65
CA ILE A 411 -23.00 -5.69 -15.16
C ILE A 411 -23.73 -4.89 -16.23
N GLN A 412 -23.86 -5.46 -17.43
CA GLN A 412 -24.66 -4.92 -18.51
C GLN A 412 -26.05 -5.56 -18.49
N THR A 413 -27.10 -4.74 -18.62
CA THR A 413 -28.50 -5.20 -18.58
C THR A 413 -29.36 -4.55 -19.66
N ALA A 414 -30.53 -5.11 -19.92
CA ALA A 414 -31.57 -4.50 -20.74
C ALA A 414 -32.95 -4.72 -20.12
N SER A 415 -33.89 -3.81 -20.37
CA SER A 415 -35.29 -4.00 -19.95
C SER A 415 -35.98 -5.05 -20.81
N ILE A 416 -36.83 -5.85 -20.18
CA ILE A 416 -37.88 -6.66 -20.81
C ILE A 416 -39.25 -6.19 -20.30
N ASN A 417 -40.24 -6.17 -21.18
CA ASN A 417 -41.63 -5.90 -20.82
C ASN A 417 -42.35 -7.24 -20.57
N THR A 418 -42.82 -7.48 -19.34
CA THR A 418 -43.49 -8.73 -18.95
C THR A 418 -45.02 -8.68 -19.06
N HIS A 419 -45.59 -7.56 -19.54
CA HIS A 419 -47.03 -7.37 -19.63
C HIS A 419 -47.73 -8.50 -20.38
N SER A 420 -48.67 -9.18 -19.72
CA SER A 420 -49.37 -10.34 -20.28
C SER A 420 -50.88 -10.22 -20.08
N GLY A 421 -51.56 -9.55 -21.01
CA GLY A 421 -53.02 -9.40 -20.94
C GLY A 421 -53.65 -8.59 -22.06
N TRP A 422 -54.92 -8.26 -21.87
CA TRP A 422 -55.65 -7.28 -22.68
C TRP A 422 -55.61 -5.93 -21.95
N GLY A 423 -54.51 -5.19 -22.12
CA GLY A 423 -54.23 -3.94 -21.43
C GLY A 423 -53.13 -3.13 -22.11
N TYR A 424 -52.68 -2.09 -21.43
CA TYR A 424 -51.45 -1.36 -21.74
C TYR A 424 -50.40 -1.77 -20.70
N ALA A 425 -49.13 -1.82 -21.11
CA ALA A 425 -48.04 -2.08 -20.18
C ALA A 425 -47.73 -0.81 -19.39
N ASP A 426 -47.24 -0.96 -18.16
CA ASP A 426 -46.76 0.17 -17.36
C ASP A 426 -45.34 -0.05 -16.81
N ALA A 427 -44.86 0.92 -16.02
CA ALA A 427 -43.53 0.92 -15.43
C ALA A 427 -43.25 -0.31 -14.55
N SER A 428 -44.29 -0.91 -13.94
CA SER A 428 -44.18 -2.10 -13.10
C SER A 428 -44.11 -3.41 -13.90
N ASP A 429 -44.41 -3.38 -15.20
CA ASP A 429 -44.16 -4.50 -16.12
C ASP A 429 -42.71 -4.53 -16.65
N GLN A 430 -41.88 -3.54 -16.32
CA GLN A 430 -40.50 -3.44 -16.82
C GLN A 430 -39.51 -4.07 -15.82
N HIS A 431 -38.70 -5.01 -16.29
CA HIS A 431 -37.71 -5.75 -15.47
C HIS A 431 -36.36 -5.85 -16.17
N LEU A 432 -35.27 -5.95 -15.40
CA LEU A 432 -33.91 -6.06 -15.91
C LEU A 432 -33.52 -7.52 -16.17
N ARG A 433 -32.89 -7.74 -17.32
CA ARG A 433 -32.24 -8.99 -17.68
C ARG A 433 -30.76 -8.76 -17.93
N ALA A 434 -29.93 -9.71 -17.51
CA ALA A 434 -28.51 -9.71 -17.81
C ALA A 434 -28.27 -9.73 -19.32
N CYS A 435 -27.26 -8.99 -19.78
CA CYS A 435 -26.81 -9.00 -21.16
C CYS A 435 -25.44 -9.64 -21.31
N VAL A 436 -25.23 -10.30 -22.44
CA VAL A 436 -23.99 -10.95 -22.84
C VAL A 436 -23.75 -10.57 -24.30
N ALA A 437 -22.58 -9.97 -24.59
CA ALA A 437 -22.23 -9.45 -25.92
C ALA A 437 -23.34 -8.56 -26.53
N GLY A 438 -23.85 -7.60 -25.74
CA GLY A 438 -24.94 -6.69 -26.13
C GLY A 438 -26.33 -7.34 -26.27
N SER A 439 -26.45 -8.65 -26.12
CA SER A 439 -27.70 -9.41 -26.28
C SER A 439 -28.37 -9.71 -24.95
N ARG A 440 -29.68 -9.48 -24.84
CA ARG A 440 -30.47 -9.78 -23.65
C ARG A 440 -30.62 -11.29 -23.46
N THR A 441 -30.35 -11.78 -22.24
CA THR A 441 -30.56 -13.17 -21.85
C THR A 441 -31.90 -13.34 -21.12
N ASP A 442 -32.30 -14.58 -20.82
CA ASP A 442 -33.44 -14.86 -19.95
C ASP A 442 -33.11 -14.71 -18.44
N ILE A 443 -31.85 -14.46 -18.07
CA ILE A 443 -31.41 -14.38 -16.67
C ILE A 443 -31.82 -13.02 -16.06
N PRO A 444 -32.62 -13.00 -14.96
CA PRO A 444 -32.89 -11.78 -14.20
C PRO A 444 -31.62 -11.10 -13.69
N PHE A 445 -31.59 -9.77 -13.61
CA PHE A 445 -30.51 -9.07 -12.92
C PHE A 445 -30.41 -9.48 -11.43
N SER A 446 -31.56 -9.74 -10.79
CA SER A 446 -31.65 -10.20 -9.40
C SER A 446 -30.85 -11.46 -9.11
N ASP A 447 -30.71 -12.37 -10.07
CA ASP A 447 -29.99 -13.63 -9.87
C ASP A 447 -28.49 -13.36 -9.72
N ILE A 448 -27.93 -12.43 -10.50
CA ILE A 448 -26.53 -11.99 -10.38
C ILE A 448 -26.29 -11.26 -9.05
N VAL A 449 -27.22 -10.39 -8.64
CA VAL A 449 -27.16 -9.71 -7.33
C VAL A 449 -27.17 -10.75 -6.20
N LYS A 450 -27.99 -11.80 -6.33
CA LYS A 450 -28.07 -12.89 -5.36
C LYS A 450 -26.76 -13.69 -5.28
N ASP A 451 -26.11 -13.99 -6.39
CA ASP A 451 -24.82 -14.71 -6.39
C ASP A 451 -23.73 -13.92 -5.60
N ILE A 452 -23.71 -12.59 -5.75
CA ILE A 452 -22.83 -11.69 -5.00
C ILE A 452 -23.22 -11.66 -3.51
N ALA A 453 -24.51 -11.55 -3.21
CA ALA A 453 -25.05 -11.52 -1.84
C ALA A 453 -24.78 -12.84 -1.08
N ASP A 454 -24.89 -13.99 -1.75
CA ASP A 454 -24.49 -15.29 -1.23
C ASP A 454 -22.98 -15.33 -0.96
N GLY A 455 -22.15 -14.73 -1.83
CA GLY A 455 -20.71 -14.59 -1.61
C GLY A 455 -20.35 -13.83 -0.33
N LEU A 456 -20.97 -12.66 -0.12
CA LEU A 456 -20.82 -11.88 1.12
C LEU A 456 -21.28 -12.68 2.36
N LYS A 457 -22.41 -13.40 2.25
CA LYS A 457 -22.93 -14.27 3.30
C LYS A 457 -21.99 -15.45 3.61
N ARG A 458 -21.30 -16.02 2.61
CA ARG A 458 -20.28 -17.05 2.82
C ARG A 458 -19.06 -16.49 3.55
N ALA A 459 -18.65 -15.24 3.29
CA ALA A 459 -17.57 -14.57 4.03
C ALA A 459 -17.95 -14.34 5.51
N GLU A 460 -19.14 -13.81 5.79
CA GLU A 460 -19.63 -13.62 7.16
C GLU A 460 -19.68 -14.92 7.97
N VAL A 461 -20.10 -16.03 7.33
CA VAL A 461 -20.11 -17.37 7.97
C VAL A 461 -18.71 -17.87 8.31
N ARG A 462 -17.66 -17.41 7.61
CA ARG A 462 -16.24 -17.64 7.94
C ARG A 462 -15.70 -16.68 9.01
N GLY A 463 -16.50 -15.72 9.49
CA GLY A 463 -16.04 -14.65 10.40
C GLY A 463 -15.52 -13.39 9.69
N ASN A 464 -15.44 -13.40 8.36
CA ASN A 464 -14.98 -12.27 7.56
C ASN A 464 -16.14 -11.30 7.32
N THR A 465 -16.30 -10.33 8.23
CA THR A 465 -17.52 -9.51 8.33
C THR A 465 -17.42 -8.11 7.74
N ASN A 466 -16.27 -7.68 7.17
CA ASN A 466 -16.13 -6.34 6.58
C ASN A 466 -16.23 -6.32 5.04
N GLU A 467 -16.48 -7.46 4.39
CA GLU A 467 -16.65 -7.51 2.94
C GLU A 467 -17.91 -6.73 2.50
N TYR A 468 -17.79 -5.93 1.44
CA TYR A 468 -18.93 -5.38 0.70
C TYR A 468 -18.68 -5.54 -0.81
N ALA A 469 -19.72 -5.43 -1.64
CA ALA A 469 -19.58 -5.48 -3.09
C ALA A 469 -20.11 -4.21 -3.76
N PHE A 470 -19.61 -3.90 -4.95
CA PHE A 470 -20.01 -2.78 -5.78
C PHE A 470 -20.48 -3.27 -7.15
N ILE A 471 -21.64 -2.83 -7.62
CA ILE A 471 -22.12 -3.12 -8.97
C ILE A 471 -22.19 -1.83 -9.80
N LEU A 472 -21.39 -1.78 -10.86
CA LEU A 472 -21.52 -0.79 -11.93
C LEU A 472 -22.56 -1.30 -12.95
N LEU A 473 -23.78 -0.81 -12.86
CA LEU A 473 -24.89 -1.18 -13.74
C LEU A 473 -24.88 -0.31 -15.01
N THR A 474 -24.89 -0.95 -16.17
CA THR A 474 -24.85 -0.32 -17.51
C THR A 474 -25.88 -0.93 -18.45
N ALA A 475 -26.20 -0.25 -19.56
CA ALA A 475 -27.33 -0.59 -20.42
C ALA A 475 -26.96 -1.09 -21.83
N SER A 476 -27.52 -2.22 -22.25
CA SER A 476 -27.61 -2.64 -23.66
C SER A 476 -28.86 -2.05 -24.30
N LEU A 477 -28.82 -0.74 -24.59
CA LEU A 477 -30.01 0.01 -25.03
C LEU A 477 -30.69 -0.53 -26.29
N SER A 478 -29.95 -1.15 -27.21
CA SER A 478 -30.50 -1.80 -28.41
C SER A 478 -31.29 -3.08 -28.14
N ALA A 479 -31.14 -3.68 -26.95
CA ALA A 479 -31.82 -4.89 -26.52
C ALA A 479 -32.92 -4.60 -25.46
N CYS A 480 -33.25 -3.33 -25.23
CA CYS A 480 -34.30 -2.91 -24.30
C CYS A 480 -35.67 -2.88 -25.00
N ASP A 481 -36.69 -3.47 -24.38
CA ASP A 481 -38.07 -3.35 -24.89
C ASP A 481 -38.59 -1.92 -24.71
N SER A 482 -39.35 -1.43 -25.70
CA SER A 482 -40.15 -0.20 -25.61
C SER A 482 -41.62 -0.58 -25.40
N TYR A 483 -42.43 0.30 -24.80
CA TYR A 483 -43.84 -0.01 -24.52
C TYR A 483 -44.76 1.20 -24.66
N ASP A 484 -46.06 0.96 -24.84
CA ASP A 484 -47.09 2.00 -24.91
C ASP A 484 -47.99 1.93 -23.65
N PRO A 485 -48.01 2.98 -22.80
CA PRO A 485 -48.86 3.07 -21.63
C PRO A 485 -50.33 3.44 -21.93
N SER A 486 -50.69 3.88 -23.15
CA SER A 486 -52.06 4.26 -23.49
C SER A 486 -52.28 4.51 -24.98
N ILE A 487 -53.48 4.17 -25.49
CA ILE A 487 -53.94 4.38 -26.89
C ILE A 487 -53.79 5.79 -27.51
N ALA A 488 -53.33 6.79 -26.76
CA ALA A 488 -53.07 8.12 -27.30
C ALA A 488 -51.80 8.08 -28.19
N PRO A 489 -51.87 8.46 -29.47
CA PRO A 489 -50.68 8.50 -30.31
C PRO A 489 -49.64 9.44 -29.69
N PHE A 490 -48.36 9.06 -29.79
CA PHE A 490 -47.18 9.76 -29.25
C PHE A 490 -46.91 9.59 -27.74
N ASN A 491 -47.43 8.54 -27.09
CA ASN A 491 -47.11 8.20 -25.69
C ASN A 491 -46.08 7.06 -25.53
N ASP A 492 -45.46 6.57 -26.61
CA ASP A 492 -44.47 5.47 -26.59
C ASP A 492 -43.31 5.76 -25.63
N VAL A 493 -43.11 4.88 -24.64
CA VAL A 493 -41.96 4.89 -23.73
C VAL A 493 -40.81 4.14 -24.40
N SER A 494 -39.70 4.83 -24.64
CA SER A 494 -38.54 4.24 -25.32
C SER A 494 -37.81 3.23 -24.44
N GLY A 495 -37.08 2.30 -25.05
CA GLY A 495 -36.26 1.32 -24.32
C GLY A 495 -35.24 1.95 -23.35
N LYS A 496 -34.80 3.20 -23.60
CA LYS A 496 -33.97 3.98 -22.67
C LYS A 496 -34.70 4.31 -21.37
N GLU A 497 -35.95 4.74 -21.50
CA GLU A 497 -36.81 5.10 -20.38
C GLU A 497 -37.32 3.87 -19.64
N ALA A 498 -37.68 2.81 -20.37
CA ALA A 498 -38.09 1.53 -19.81
C ALA A 498 -36.96 0.86 -18.99
N TRP A 499 -35.70 1.05 -19.37
CA TRP A 499 -34.55 0.59 -18.57
C TRP A 499 -34.42 1.34 -17.23
N MET A 500 -34.63 2.65 -17.21
CA MET A 500 -34.65 3.43 -15.97
C MET A 500 -35.83 3.04 -15.06
N GLU A 501 -36.97 2.67 -15.63
CA GLU A 501 -38.12 2.14 -14.87
C GLU A 501 -37.86 0.72 -14.36
N ALA A 502 -37.24 -0.14 -15.15
CA ALA A 502 -36.85 -1.49 -14.73
C ALA A 502 -35.88 -1.46 -13.53
N ILE A 503 -34.92 -0.52 -13.50
CA ILE A 503 -34.07 -0.28 -12.33
C ILE A 503 -34.91 0.02 -11.09
N LYS A 504 -35.88 0.93 -11.20
CA LYS A 504 -36.75 1.32 -10.09
C LYS A 504 -37.60 0.14 -9.59
N THR A 505 -38.18 -0.63 -10.50
CA THR A 505 -39.02 -1.81 -10.19
C THR A 505 -38.21 -2.90 -9.51
N ASP A 506 -37.07 -3.29 -10.08
CA ASP A 506 -36.27 -4.42 -9.57
C ASP A 506 -35.53 -4.08 -8.28
N LEU A 507 -34.96 -2.88 -8.14
CA LEU A 507 -34.32 -2.48 -6.88
C LEU A 507 -35.34 -2.38 -5.74
N ALA A 508 -36.56 -1.90 -6.00
CA ALA A 508 -37.62 -1.89 -4.99
C ALA A 508 -38.04 -3.31 -4.56
N ALA A 509 -38.10 -4.26 -5.51
CA ALA A 509 -38.36 -5.66 -5.20
C ALA A 509 -37.23 -6.30 -4.37
N MET A 510 -35.96 -6.05 -4.73
CA MET A 510 -34.82 -6.62 -4.01
C MET A 510 -34.63 -6.05 -2.59
N VAL A 511 -34.93 -4.77 -2.36
CA VAL A 511 -34.93 -4.20 -0.99
C VAL A 511 -35.99 -4.85 -0.10
N ALA A 512 -37.15 -5.22 -0.64
CA ALA A 512 -38.18 -5.93 0.13
C ALA A 512 -37.72 -7.34 0.60
N GLU A 513 -36.66 -7.88 0.01
CA GLU A 513 -36.03 -9.17 0.33
C GLU A 513 -34.54 -9.00 0.71
N ASN A 514 -34.22 -8.03 1.60
CA ASN A 514 -32.83 -7.70 1.94
C ASN A 514 -31.96 -8.89 2.41
N ASP A 515 -32.52 -9.87 3.11
CA ASP A 515 -31.79 -11.09 3.53
C ASP A 515 -31.28 -11.95 2.34
N THR A 516 -31.87 -11.74 1.15
CA THR A 516 -31.53 -12.39 -0.12
C THR A 516 -30.54 -11.57 -0.94
N TYR A 517 -30.78 -10.26 -1.10
CA TYR A 517 -30.07 -9.42 -2.07
C TYR A 517 -29.10 -8.40 -1.46
N ARG A 518 -29.21 -8.12 -0.15
CA ARG A 518 -28.27 -7.32 0.64
C ARG A 518 -27.96 -5.93 0.05
N ILE A 519 -28.95 -5.27 -0.55
CA ILE A 519 -28.75 -3.94 -1.14
C ILE A 519 -28.52 -2.91 -0.03
N TYR A 520 -27.49 -2.07 -0.15
CA TYR A 520 -27.27 -0.95 0.77
C TYR A 520 -28.31 0.15 0.50
N THR A 521 -29.11 0.51 1.51
CA THR A 521 -30.28 1.40 1.37
C THR A 521 -30.09 2.83 1.85
N GLU A 522 -29.07 3.10 2.66
CA GLU A 522 -28.76 4.44 3.17
C GLU A 522 -27.94 5.25 2.15
N GLU A 523 -27.91 6.58 2.27
CA GLU A 523 -27.16 7.42 1.33
C GLU A 523 -25.65 7.16 1.43
N VAL A 524 -25.03 6.80 0.29
CA VAL A 524 -23.57 6.77 0.17
C VAL A 524 -23.07 8.20 -0.03
N THR A 525 -22.28 8.68 0.93
CA THR A 525 -21.75 10.04 1.02
C THR A 525 -20.22 10.02 1.08
N PRO A 526 -19.53 11.17 1.02
CA PRO A 526 -18.08 11.20 1.24
C PRO A 526 -17.62 10.68 2.62
N ALA A 527 -18.52 10.66 3.61
CA ALA A 527 -18.23 10.17 4.95
C ALA A 527 -18.54 8.66 5.14
N THR A 528 -19.03 7.97 4.10
CA THR A 528 -19.41 6.55 4.21
C THR A 528 -18.18 5.65 4.29
N THR A 529 -18.15 4.78 5.29
CA THR A 529 -17.05 3.88 5.63
C THR A 529 -17.36 2.42 5.31
N ILE A 530 -16.36 1.54 5.36
CA ILE A 530 -16.56 0.09 5.32
C ILE A 530 -17.52 -0.37 6.45
N ALA A 531 -17.45 0.25 7.63
CA ALA A 531 -18.29 -0.08 8.78
C ALA A 531 -19.79 0.05 8.47
N ASP A 532 -20.15 1.04 7.64
CA ASP A 532 -21.52 1.31 7.22
C ASP A 532 -22.01 0.31 6.17
N VAL A 533 -21.18 -0.05 5.19
CA VAL A 533 -21.59 -0.81 3.99
C VAL A 533 -21.29 -2.32 4.06
N LYS A 534 -20.56 -2.78 5.08
CA LYS A 534 -20.19 -4.19 5.22
C LYS A 534 -21.40 -5.13 5.21
N GLY A 535 -21.22 -6.30 4.60
CA GLY A 535 -22.28 -7.27 4.35
C GLY A 535 -23.25 -6.89 3.23
N HIS A 536 -23.13 -5.70 2.62
CA HIS A 536 -24.06 -5.18 1.61
C HIS A 536 -23.45 -4.99 0.22
N ILE A 537 -24.32 -4.71 -0.74
CA ILE A 537 -24.02 -4.40 -2.15
C ILE A 537 -24.41 -2.95 -2.43
N ILE A 538 -23.43 -2.16 -2.86
CA ILE A 538 -23.62 -0.80 -3.36
C ILE A 538 -23.96 -0.88 -4.86
N ILE A 539 -25.10 -0.32 -5.25
CA ILE A 539 -25.51 -0.23 -6.65
C ILE A 539 -25.17 1.16 -7.20
N LYS A 540 -24.56 1.20 -8.39
CA LYS A 540 -24.22 2.43 -9.08
C LYS A 540 -24.55 2.31 -10.56
N VAL A 541 -25.48 3.14 -11.02
CA VAL A 541 -26.05 3.16 -12.37
C VAL A 541 -25.34 4.21 -13.23
N ASN A 542 -24.88 3.81 -14.41
CA ASN A 542 -24.53 4.77 -15.47
C ASN A 542 -25.53 4.76 -16.62
N TYR A 543 -26.06 5.96 -16.89
CA TYR A 543 -27.00 6.25 -17.97
C TYR A 543 -26.34 7.14 -19.04
N ASN A 544 -26.94 7.25 -20.22
CA ASN A 544 -26.23 7.78 -21.40
C ASN A 544 -26.64 9.21 -21.82
N ASP A 545 -27.81 9.71 -21.40
CA ASP A 545 -28.32 11.02 -21.84
C ASP A 545 -29.39 11.62 -20.91
N ASP A 546 -29.78 12.86 -21.21
CA ASP A 546 -30.82 13.63 -20.51
C ASP A 546 -32.21 12.98 -20.51
N VAL A 547 -32.53 12.09 -21.47
CA VAL A 547 -33.84 11.40 -21.48
C VAL A 547 -33.88 10.38 -20.35
N MET A 548 -32.79 9.60 -20.21
CA MET A 548 -32.62 8.68 -19.09
C MET A 548 -32.52 9.46 -17.77
N ALA A 549 -31.73 10.54 -17.74
CA ALA A 549 -31.51 11.34 -16.55
C ALA A 549 -32.82 11.86 -15.94
N ASN A 550 -33.72 12.42 -16.77
CA ASN A 550 -34.96 13.04 -16.33
C ASN A 550 -36.16 12.09 -16.31
N ARG A 551 -35.94 10.77 -16.45
CA ARG A 551 -37.02 9.76 -16.34
C ARG A 551 -37.48 9.54 -14.89
N LEU A 552 -36.56 9.66 -13.93
CA LEU A 552 -36.86 9.53 -12.50
C LEU A 552 -37.33 10.86 -11.88
N SER A 553 -38.09 10.77 -10.79
CA SER A 553 -38.58 11.92 -10.02
C SER A 553 -37.47 12.56 -9.17
N GLU A 554 -37.61 13.83 -8.79
CA GLU A 554 -36.77 14.45 -7.73
C GLU A 554 -37.02 13.80 -6.36
N ASN A 555 -38.23 13.24 -6.17
CA ASN A 555 -38.65 12.61 -4.92
C ASN A 555 -38.45 11.08 -4.93
N ASP A 556 -37.79 10.53 -5.96
CA ASP A 556 -37.43 9.11 -5.97
C ASP A 556 -36.26 8.86 -5.01
N GLN A 557 -36.31 7.73 -4.30
CA GLN A 557 -35.36 7.33 -3.27
C GLN A 557 -34.91 5.88 -3.55
N ILE A 558 -34.39 5.66 -4.76
CA ILE A 558 -33.86 4.38 -5.21
C ILE A 558 -32.50 4.14 -4.53
N PRO A 559 -32.22 2.94 -3.99
CA PRO A 559 -30.97 2.62 -3.28
C PRO A 559 -29.79 2.43 -4.26
N ALA A 560 -29.46 3.50 -4.99
CA ALA A 560 -28.42 3.51 -6.00
C ALA A 560 -27.86 4.92 -6.21
N MET A 561 -26.59 4.96 -6.62
CA MET A 561 -25.93 6.15 -7.13
C MET A 561 -26.11 6.26 -8.65
N PHE A 562 -26.28 7.47 -9.18
CA PHE A 562 -26.53 7.74 -10.59
C PHE A 562 -25.56 8.78 -11.16
N ALA A 563 -24.90 8.46 -12.27
CA ALA A 563 -24.11 9.40 -13.06
C ALA A 563 -24.30 9.15 -14.57
N GLN A 564 -24.00 10.17 -15.39
CA GLN A 564 -24.03 10.00 -16.85
C GLN A 564 -22.67 9.47 -17.36
N TRP A 565 -22.66 8.72 -18.45
CA TRP A 565 -21.49 8.59 -19.34
C TRP A 565 -21.37 9.80 -20.28
N GLY A 566 -20.18 9.99 -20.86
CA GLY A 566 -19.85 11.17 -21.63
C GLY A 566 -19.60 12.43 -20.79
N VAL A 567 -19.21 13.51 -21.47
CA VAL A 567 -18.92 14.82 -20.88
C VAL A 567 -20.22 15.49 -20.41
N ARG A 568 -20.26 15.92 -19.14
CA ARG A 568 -21.33 16.78 -18.61
C ARG A 568 -20.74 18.01 -17.95
N LYS A 569 -21.28 19.18 -18.29
CA LYS A 569 -20.84 20.47 -17.72
C LYS A 569 -21.52 20.76 -16.37
N ASP A 570 -21.45 19.81 -15.44
CA ASP A 570 -21.92 19.99 -14.05
C ASP A 570 -20.79 20.07 -13.01
N ILE A 571 -19.56 19.67 -13.37
CA ILE A 571 -18.34 19.89 -12.59
C ILE A 571 -17.33 20.72 -13.42
N GLU A 572 -16.50 21.54 -12.76
CA GLU A 572 -15.38 22.25 -13.40
C GLU A 572 -14.11 21.41 -13.29
N THR A 573 -13.49 21.07 -14.42
CA THR A 573 -12.35 20.14 -14.50
C THR A 573 -11.06 20.85 -14.96
N PRO A 574 -9.88 20.46 -14.42
CA PRO A 574 -8.60 21.07 -14.78
C PRO A 574 -7.97 20.46 -16.05
N PHE A 575 -8.73 19.70 -16.84
CA PHE A 575 -8.27 19.00 -18.05
C PHE A 575 -9.36 19.03 -19.14
N THR A 576 -9.05 18.54 -20.34
CA THR A 576 -10.05 18.43 -21.42
C THR A 576 -10.72 17.07 -21.35
N GLU A 577 -11.99 17.06 -20.96
CA GLU A 577 -12.78 15.84 -20.87
C GLU A 577 -13.09 15.24 -22.25
N THR A 578 -13.23 13.92 -22.31
CA THR A 578 -13.64 13.14 -23.48
C THR A 578 -14.93 12.36 -23.19
N SER A 579 -15.49 11.67 -24.18
CA SER A 579 -16.62 10.77 -23.94
C SER A 579 -16.29 9.57 -23.04
N ALA A 580 -15.00 9.24 -22.91
CA ALA A 580 -14.47 8.12 -22.16
C ALA A 580 -13.74 8.53 -20.87
N TYR A 581 -13.44 9.83 -20.69
CA TYR A 581 -12.63 10.37 -19.58
C TYR A 581 -13.20 11.71 -19.08
N ALA A 582 -13.97 11.70 -17.98
CA ALA A 582 -14.69 12.89 -17.48
C ALA A 582 -15.01 12.81 -15.98
N ILE A 583 -15.37 13.95 -15.37
CA ILE A 583 -15.86 14.05 -13.99
C ILE A 583 -17.30 14.57 -13.99
N ASN A 584 -18.24 13.71 -13.59
CA ASN A 584 -19.66 14.04 -13.53
C ASN A 584 -20.17 14.00 -12.08
N ALA A 585 -21.14 14.84 -11.71
CA ALA A 585 -21.72 14.75 -10.35
C ALA A 585 -22.51 13.44 -10.16
N MET A 586 -22.33 12.79 -9.00
CA MET A 586 -22.92 11.49 -8.68
C MET A 586 -24.07 11.64 -7.66
N ARG A 587 -25.29 11.30 -8.06
CA ARG A 587 -26.52 11.55 -7.29
C ARG A 587 -27.00 10.30 -6.58
N TRP A 588 -27.41 10.39 -5.33
CA TRP A 588 -28.14 9.32 -4.64
C TRP A 588 -29.65 9.41 -4.92
N GLY A 589 -30.37 8.29 -4.84
CA GLY A 589 -31.84 8.26 -4.86
C GLY A 589 -32.48 8.39 -6.25
N THR A 590 -31.90 9.20 -7.12
CA THR A 590 -32.46 9.56 -8.42
C THR A 590 -31.40 9.94 -9.45
N SER A 591 -31.72 9.79 -10.73
CA SER A 591 -30.88 10.23 -11.86
C SER A 591 -31.07 11.70 -12.22
N ARG A 592 -32.07 12.37 -11.63
CA ARG A 592 -32.61 13.63 -12.15
C ARG A 592 -31.61 14.79 -12.12
N ASN A 593 -31.51 15.48 -13.27
CA ASN A 593 -30.46 16.47 -13.51
C ASN A 593 -30.45 17.68 -12.57
N ALA A 594 -31.61 18.02 -12.00
CA ALA A 594 -31.77 19.18 -11.13
C ALA A 594 -31.14 18.98 -9.75
N ASP A 595 -30.94 17.72 -9.35
CA ASP A 595 -30.46 17.36 -8.03
C ASP A 595 -28.92 17.34 -8.01
N SER A 596 -28.33 17.79 -6.89
CA SER A 596 -26.88 17.84 -6.68
C SER A 596 -26.38 16.62 -5.92
N GLY A 597 -25.30 16.02 -6.39
CA GLY A 597 -24.60 14.95 -5.69
C GLY A 597 -23.66 15.46 -4.60
N SER A 598 -23.50 14.71 -3.52
CA SER A 598 -22.43 14.88 -2.53
C SER A 598 -21.10 14.27 -2.98
N LEU A 599 -21.15 13.32 -3.92
CA LEU A 599 -20.01 12.64 -4.54
C LEU A 599 -19.80 13.07 -6.00
N GLN A 600 -18.57 12.92 -6.47
CA GLN A 600 -18.16 13.11 -7.87
C GLN A 600 -17.68 11.77 -8.45
N TRP A 601 -18.07 11.51 -9.70
CA TRP A 601 -17.68 10.30 -10.43
C TRP A 601 -16.64 10.66 -11.48
N PHE A 602 -15.37 10.35 -11.20
CA PHE A 602 -14.29 10.46 -12.17
C PHE A 602 -14.01 9.10 -12.78
N TYR A 603 -14.21 8.98 -14.09
CA TYR A 603 -14.06 7.71 -14.77
C TYR A 603 -13.16 7.78 -15.98
N HIS A 604 -12.57 6.63 -16.25
CA HIS A 604 -12.05 6.22 -17.53
C HIS A 604 -12.78 4.94 -17.95
N GLU A 605 -13.46 4.93 -19.09
CA GLU A 605 -14.07 3.73 -19.67
C GLU A 605 -14.02 3.81 -21.20
N ALA A 606 -13.33 2.86 -21.82
CA ALA A 606 -13.18 2.76 -23.27
C ALA A 606 -13.02 1.28 -23.65
N THR A 607 -14.10 0.64 -24.06
CA THR A 607 -14.11 -0.81 -24.32
C THR A 607 -13.27 -1.20 -25.55
N THR A 608 -13.24 -0.38 -26.61
CA THR A 608 -12.57 -0.71 -27.89
C THR A 608 -11.34 0.16 -28.18
N VAL A 609 -10.15 -0.41 -27.95
CA VAL A 609 -8.85 0.23 -28.17
C VAL A 609 -8.52 0.30 -29.66
N GLY A 610 -8.39 1.52 -30.18
CA GLY A 610 -8.20 1.82 -31.60
C GLY A 610 -9.46 2.36 -32.31
N THR A 611 -10.64 2.31 -31.65
CA THR A 611 -11.89 2.89 -32.17
C THR A 611 -12.42 4.00 -31.26
N GLU A 612 -12.56 3.74 -29.95
CA GLU A 612 -13.11 4.69 -28.98
C GLU A 612 -12.02 5.63 -28.44
N GLU A 613 -10.86 5.06 -28.11
CA GLU A 613 -9.63 5.79 -27.79
C GLU A 613 -8.45 5.13 -28.51
N SER A 614 -7.37 5.87 -28.78
CA SER A 614 -6.14 5.21 -29.25
C SER A 614 -5.47 4.46 -28.09
N GLU A 615 -4.59 3.51 -28.42
CA GLU A 615 -3.81 2.78 -27.42
C GLU A 615 -2.99 3.72 -26.50
N ALA A 616 -2.41 4.76 -27.09
CA ALA A 616 -1.61 5.73 -26.36
C ALA A 616 -2.47 6.62 -25.44
N ASP A 617 -3.65 7.04 -25.90
CA ASP A 617 -4.59 7.81 -25.10
C ASP A 617 -5.12 6.95 -23.94
N LYS A 618 -5.49 5.68 -24.20
CA LYS A 618 -5.97 4.79 -23.15
C LYS A 618 -4.91 4.55 -22.07
N ILE A 619 -3.67 4.27 -22.45
CA ILE A 619 -2.56 4.11 -21.48
C ILE A 619 -2.31 5.42 -20.72
N GLY A 620 -2.30 6.56 -21.41
CA GLY A 620 -2.14 7.88 -20.80
C GLY A 620 -3.22 8.22 -19.77
N ASN A 621 -4.48 7.93 -20.08
CA ASN A 621 -5.63 8.16 -19.21
C ASN A 621 -5.58 7.27 -17.95
N ILE A 622 -5.15 6.01 -18.07
CA ILE A 622 -4.93 5.10 -16.94
C ILE A 622 -3.90 5.68 -15.97
N GLN A 623 -2.79 6.23 -16.49
CA GLN A 623 -1.73 6.86 -15.69
C GLN A 623 -2.17 8.20 -15.08
N ASP A 624 -2.73 9.11 -15.88
CA ASP A 624 -3.20 10.44 -15.44
C ASP A 624 -4.28 10.32 -14.35
N MET A 625 -5.13 9.27 -14.39
CA MET A 625 -6.09 9.01 -13.31
C MET A 625 -5.40 8.66 -11.99
N TRP A 626 -4.36 7.82 -12.00
CA TRP A 626 -3.63 7.44 -10.78
C TRP A 626 -2.75 8.58 -10.25
N ASP A 627 -2.16 9.40 -11.13
CA ASP A 627 -1.46 10.63 -10.75
C ASP A 627 -2.42 11.66 -10.13
N ARG A 628 -3.64 11.78 -10.68
CA ARG A 628 -4.71 12.60 -10.10
C ARG A 628 -5.24 12.06 -8.78
N SER A 629 -5.27 10.75 -8.56
CA SER A 629 -5.68 10.21 -7.25
C SER A 629 -4.66 10.54 -6.16
N ILE A 630 -3.35 10.53 -6.48
CA ILE A 630 -2.28 11.05 -5.59
C ILE A 630 -2.49 12.54 -5.32
N GLY A 631 -2.69 13.34 -6.38
CA GLY A 631 -2.94 14.78 -6.24
C GLY A 631 -4.16 15.10 -5.39
N TYR A 632 -5.24 14.32 -5.55
CA TYR A 632 -6.47 14.42 -4.78
C TYR A 632 -6.24 14.08 -3.30
N TYR A 633 -5.61 12.92 -3.01
CA TYR A 633 -5.30 12.49 -1.65
C TYR A 633 -4.49 13.55 -0.89
N LYS A 634 -3.48 14.15 -1.53
CA LYS A 634 -2.59 15.16 -0.94
C LYS A 634 -3.19 16.56 -0.77
N SER A 635 -4.32 16.88 -1.41
CA SER A 635 -4.82 18.27 -1.49
C SER A 635 -6.30 18.46 -1.13
N ASN A 636 -7.05 17.40 -0.87
CA ASN A 636 -8.48 17.45 -0.61
C ASN A 636 -8.87 16.52 0.56
N GLU A 637 -9.50 17.07 1.60
CA GLU A 637 -10.01 16.33 2.78
C GLU A 637 -11.53 16.02 2.69
N ASP A 638 -12.18 16.29 1.55
CA ASP A 638 -13.63 16.16 1.41
C ASP A 638 -14.07 14.72 1.11
N HIS A 639 -13.16 13.81 0.74
CA HIS A 639 -13.42 12.40 0.36
C HIS A 639 -14.47 12.17 -0.75
N SER A 640 -14.88 13.25 -1.43
CA SER A 640 -15.98 13.31 -2.39
C SER A 640 -15.73 12.66 -3.77
N MET A 641 -14.48 12.38 -4.14
CA MET A 641 -14.15 11.80 -5.46
C MET A 641 -14.10 10.27 -5.42
N TRP A 642 -14.88 9.61 -6.30
CA TRP A 642 -14.77 8.17 -6.55
C TRP A 642 -14.26 7.93 -7.97
N PHE A 643 -13.12 7.21 -8.05
CA PHE A 643 -12.42 6.92 -9.30
C PHE A 643 -12.84 5.56 -9.90
N LEU A 644 -12.95 5.48 -11.22
CA LEU A 644 -13.03 4.22 -12.01
C LEU A 644 -11.97 4.22 -13.10
N ASN A 645 -11.09 3.23 -13.08
CA ASN A 645 -10.03 3.04 -14.06
C ASN A 645 -10.27 1.74 -14.86
N ASP A 646 -10.56 1.83 -16.15
CA ASP A 646 -10.85 0.68 -17.01
C ASP A 646 -9.59 0.15 -17.74
N LEU A 647 -8.96 -0.84 -17.13
CA LEU A 647 -7.83 -1.58 -17.72
C LEU A 647 -8.31 -2.70 -18.65
N GLY A 648 -9.57 -3.12 -18.60
CA GLY A 648 -10.12 -4.11 -19.53
C GLY A 648 -10.31 -3.55 -20.95
N GLY A 649 -10.98 -4.30 -21.82
CA GLY A 649 -11.26 -3.90 -23.20
C GLY A 649 -10.77 -4.90 -24.25
N SER A 650 -10.94 -4.54 -25.53
CA SER A 650 -10.50 -5.30 -26.69
C SER A 650 -9.80 -4.36 -27.67
N TYR A 651 -8.72 -4.79 -28.32
CA TYR A 651 -8.28 -4.10 -29.52
C TYR A 651 -9.37 -4.15 -30.60
N ALA A 652 -9.48 -3.09 -31.39
CA ALA A 652 -10.40 -3.01 -32.51
C ALA A 652 -10.06 -4.06 -33.58
N SER A 653 -11.06 -4.84 -34.01
CA SER A 653 -10.97 -5.63 -35.24
C SER A 653 -10.81 -4.72 -36.47
N SER A 654 -10.47 -5.29 -37.63
CA SER A 654 -10.45 -4.53 -38.90
C SER A 654 -11.80 -3.89 -39.28
N SER A 655 -12.89 -4.32 -38.64
CA SER A 655 -14.25 -3.78 -38.75
C SER A 655 -14.59 -2.73 -37.68
N GLY A 656 -13.66 -2.41 -36.76
CA GLY A 656 -13.81 -1.41 -35.71
C GLY A 656 -14.48 -1.87 -34.42
N GLY A 657 -14.95 -3.13 -34.34
CA GLY A 657 -15.61 -3.69 -33.15
C GLY A 657 -14.75 -4.74 -32.40
N GLU A 658 -15.22 -5.15 -31.23
CA GLU A 658 -14.61 -6.15 -30.35
C GLU A 658 -14.41 -7.53 -31.01
N TYR A 659 -13.37 -8.26 -30.59
CA TYR A 659 -13.16 -9.67 -30.94
C TYR A 659 -12.29 -10.38 -29.88
N GLN A 660 -12.42 -11.70 -29.75
CA GLN A 660 -11.77 -12.48 -28.69
C GLN A 660 -10.25 -12.27 -28.60
N GLN A 661 -9.54 -12.46 -29.71
CA GLN A 661 -8.09 -12.24 -29.76
C GLN A 661 -7.71 -10.78 -29.45
N GLY A 662 -8.59 -9.80 -29.70
CA GLY A 662 -8.39 -8.41 -29.30
C GLY A 662 -8.47 -8.20 -27.78
N VAL A 663 -9.31 -8.98 -27.08
CA VAL A 663 -9.34 -9.03 -25.60
C VAL A 663 -8.06 -9.65 -25.07
N ASP A 664 -7.62 -10.76 -25.67
CA ASP A 664 -6.41 -11.50 -25.28
C ASP A 664 -5.14 -10.64 -25.44
N ASP A 665 -4.98 -10.03 -26.62
CA ASP A 665 -3.83 -9.19 -26.97
C ASP A 665 -3.78 -7.91 -26.11
N TRP A 666 -4.92 -7.31 -25.80
CA TRP A 666 -4.98 -6.14 -24.90
C TRP A 666 -4.61 -6.52 -23.47
N THR A 667 -5.20 -7.60 -22.93
CA THR A 667 -4.89 -8.11 -21.59
C THR A 667 -3.40 -8.41 -21.44
N LYS A 668 -2.81 -9.09 -22.44
CA LYS A 668 -1.38 -9.44 -22.47
C LYS A 668 -0.45 -8.22 -22.40
N LYS A 669 -0.89 -7.06 -22.89
CA LYS A 669 -0.14 -5.81 -22.79
C LYS A 669 -0.38 -5.10 -21.47
N ILE A 670 -1.65 -4.84 -21.14
CA ILE A 670 -2.00 -3.92 -20.06
C ILE A 670 -1.83 -4.54 -18.67
N GLY A 671 -2.05 -5.85 -18.51
CA GLY A 671 -1.95 -6.54 -17.22
C GLY A 671 -0.55 -6.45 -16.60
N PRO A 672 0.52 -6.86 -17.33
CA PRO A 672 1.89 -6.70 -16.87
C PRO A 672 2.26 -5.22 -16.71
N TYR A 673 1.92 -4.35 -17.67
CA TYR A 673 2.25 -2.93 -17.62
C TYR A 673 1.68 -2.22 -16.38
N ALA A 674 0.40 -2.48 -16.06
CA ALA A 674 -0.25 -1.95 -14.87
C ALA A 674 0.35 -2.55 -13.59
N THR A 675 0.66 -3.86 -13.58
CA THR A 675 1.35 -4.50 -12.44
C THR A 675 2.68 -3.82 -12.17
N ASP A 676 3.53 -3.66 -13.19
CA ASP A 676 4.87 -3.07 -13.05
C ASP A 676 4.79 -1.61 -12.57
N LEU A 677 3.85 -0.81 -13.10
CA LEU A 677 3.66 0.57 -12.66
C LEU A 677 3.23 0.66 -11.19
N LEU A 678 2.29 -0.19 -10.77
CA LEU A 678 1.77 -0.21 -9.40
C LEU A 678 2.77 -0.76 -8.39
N GLN A 679 3.59 -1.75 -8.75
CA GLN A 679 4.68 -2.23 -7.89
C GLN A 679 5.76 -1.15 -7.66
N ASN A 680 5.98 -0.27 -8.64
CA ASN A 680 6.90 0.87 -8.54
C ASN A 680 6.30 2.13 -7.88
N ARG A 681 5.01 2.13 -7.52
CA ARG A 681 4.34 3.27 -6.88
C ARG A 681 4.77 3.45 -5.42
N THR A 682 5.15 4.66 -5.03
CA THR A 682 5.59 5.00 -3.65
C THR A 682 4.66 5.99 -2.93
N GLU A 683 3.47 6.24 -3.48
CA GLU A 683 2.64 7.39 -3.11
C GLU A 683 1.24 6.95 -2.64
N ASP A 684 0.84 7.42 -1.46
CA ASP A 684 -0.48 7.17 -0.89
C ASP A 684 -1.58 7.73 -1.80
N ALA A 685 -2.43 6.84 -2.32
CA ALA A 685 -3.84 7.11 -2.63
C ALA A 685 -4.54 5.81 -3.06
N THR A 686 -5.87 5.92 -3.19
CA THR A 686 -6.71 4.95 -3.89
C THR A 686 -6.32 4.77 -5.36
N LEU A 687 -6.48 3.56 -5.89
CA LEU A 687 -6.55 3.29 -7.33
C LEU A 687 -7.99 3.41 -7.87
N GLY A 688 -8.97 3.59 -6.98
CA GLY A 688 -10.39 3.52 -7.27
C GLY A 688 -10.85 2.11 -7.58
N ILE A 689 -11.92 2.04 -8.38
CA ILE A 689 -12.42 0.79 -8.93
C ILE A 689 -11.62 0.49 -10.21
N VAL A 690 -10.89 -0.62 -10.21
CA VAL A 690 -10.01 -1.01 -11.33
C VAL A 690 -10.64 -2.18 -12.08
N LEU A 691 -11.27 -1.91 -13.23
CA LEU A 691 -11.90 -2.95 -14.06
C LEU A 691 -10.87 -3.64 -14.94
N MET A 692 -10.88 -4.98 -14.98
CA MET A 692 -9.99 -5.77 -15.82
C MET A 692 -10.71 -6.89 -16.58
N ASN A 693 -10.13 -7.27 -17.72
CA ASN A 693 -10.40 -8.55 -18.37
C ASN A 693 -9.84 -9.69 -17.50
N TYR A 694 -10.47 -10.86 -17.55
CA TYR A 694 -9.98 -12.07 -16.90
C TYR A 694 -9.63 -11.84 -15.43
N ALA A 695 -10.63 -11.52 -14.61
CA ALA A 695 -10.52 -11.38 -13.17
C ALA A 695 -10.36 -12.76 -12.49
N ASP A 696 -9.27 -13.44 -12.87
CA ASP A 696 -8.92 -14.84 -12.63
C ASP A 696 -7.44 -14.91 -12.20
N PRO A 697 -7.13 -15.32 -10.96
CA PRO A 697 -5.76 -15.47 -10.47
C PRO A 697 -4.86 -16.40 -11.29
N ASN A 698 -5.43 -17.28 -12.11
CA ASN A 698 -4.70 -18.23 -12.94
C ASN A 698 -4.34 -17.67 -14.33
N ASN A 699 -4.86 -16.49 -14.68
CA ASN A 699 -4.48 -15.81 -15.91
C ASN A 699 -3.07 -15.20 -15.77
N GLU A 700 -2.19 -15.47 -16.73
CA GLU A 700 -0.78 -15.05 -16.73
C GLU A 700 -0.59 -13.52 -16.65
N TYR A 701 -1.55 -12.74 -17.15
CA TYR A 701 -1.42 -11.31 -17.34
C TYR A 701 -2.20 -10.47 -16.32
N SER A 702 -3.38 -10.93 -15.89
CA SER A 702 -4.22 -10.23 -14.91
C SER A 702 -4.14 -10.79 -13.49
N GLY A 703 -3.68 -12.03 -13.28
CA GLY A 703 -3.64 -12.65 -11.95
C GLY A 703 -2.81 -11.85 -10.93
N ASN A 704 -1.64 -11.34 -11.36
CA ASN A 704 -0.78 -10.48 -10.53
C ASN A 704 -1.41 -9.09 -10.28
N LEU A 705 -2.17 -8.57 -11.26
CA LEU A 705 -2.81 -7.26 -11.17
C LEU A 705 -3.89 -7.27 -10.08
N ILE A 706 -4.74 -8.31 -10.01
CA ILE A 706 -5.76 -8.48 -8.94
C ILE A 706 -5.11 -8.31 -7.57
N GLN A 707 -4.05 -9.07 -7.30
CA GLN A 707 -3.38 -9.06 -6.01
C GLN A 707 -2.67 -7.73 -5.75
N THR A 708 -2.10 -7.10 -6.78
CA THR A 708 -1.43 -5.79 -6.67
C THR A 708 -2.42 -4.68 -6.30
N ILE A 709 -3.63 -4.69 -6.86
CA ILE A 709 -4.71 -3.75 -6.51
C ILE A 709 -5.16 -3.96 -5.06
N ILE A 710 -5.35 -5.23 -4.64
CA ILE A 710 -5.69 -5.56 -3.24
C ILE A 710 -4.61 -5.03 -2.30
N ASN A 711 -3.33 -5.26 -2.63
CA ASN A 711 -2.18 -4.87 -1.82
C ASN A 711 -2.03 -3.35 -1.67
N ASN A 712 -2.52 -2.55 -2.62
CA ASN A 712 -2.55 -1.08 -2.49
C ASN A 712 -3.26 -0.65 -1.19
N ASN A 713 -4.31 -1.37 -0.77
CA ASN A 713 -5.05 -1.08 0.47
C ASN A 713 -4.30 -1.42 1.77
N PHE A 714 -3.13 -2.08 1.68
CA PHE A 714 -2.31 -2.47 2.83
C PHE A 714 -0.92 -1.79 2.84
N ASN A 715 -0.50 -1.24 1.69
CA ASN A 715 0.82 -0.64 1.50
C ASN A 715 0.86 0.88 1.79
N PHE A 716 -0.29 1.53 1.86
CA PHE A 716 -0.42 2.99 1.91
C PHE A 716 -1.32 3.42 3.06
N GLU A 717 -1.13 4.65 3.54
CA GLU A 717 -1.99 5.27 4.55
C GLU A 717 -3.37 5.58 3.93
N LEU A 718 -4.38 4.76 4.22
CA LEU A 718 -5.76 5.05 3.84
C LEU A 718 -6.44 5.91 4.92
N ARG A 719 -7.24 6.88 4.49
CA ARG A 719 -7.89 7.84 5.39
C ARG A 719 -9.16 7.25 6.01
N THR A 720 -9.39 7.59 7.27
CA THR A 720 -10.46 7.02 8.09
C THR A 720 -11.31 8.10 8.75
N ASP A 721 -12.46 7.70 9.29
CA ASP A 721 -13.31 8.51 10.18
C ASP A 721 -12.68 8.74 11.58
N GLY A 722 -11.46 8.26 11.83
CA GLY A 722 -10.80 8.27 13.14
C GLY A 722 -11.22 7.11 14.06
N SER A 723 -12.06 6.17 13.61
CA SER A 723 -12.38 4.98 14.41
C SER A 723 -11.22 3.98 14.44
N SER A 724 -10.93 3.47 15.63
CA SER A 724 -9.93 2.41 15.85
C SER A 724 -10.55 1.03 15.60
N GLN A 725 -9.79 0.13 14.97
CA GLN A 725 -10.13 -1.30 14.93
C GLN A 725 -10.39 -1.81 16.35
N THR A 726 -11.65 -2.10 16.66
CA THR A 726 -12.07 -2.65 17.95
C THR A 726 -12.61 -4.06 17.71
N GLU A 727 -11.70 -4.99 17.42
CA GLU A 727 -12.08 -6.38 17.21
C GLU A 727 -12.28 -7.11 18.54
N ASN A 728 -13.50 -7.63 18.75
CA ASN A 728 -13.79 -8.54 19.85
C ASN A 728 -13.21 -9.93 19.53
N TYR A 729 -11.94 -10.16 19.85
CA TYR A 729 -11.33 -11.49 19.71
C TYR A 729 -12.01 -12.48 20.65
N ASN A 730 -12.85 -13.37 20.10
CA ASN A 730 -13.49 -14.43 20.86
C ASN A 730 -12.52 -15.60 21.03
N ALA A 731 -11.52 -15.42 21.88
CA ALA A 731 -10.46 -16.38 22.16
C ALA A 731 -10.96 -17.60 22.98
N THR A 732 -11.95 -18.35 22.47
CA THR A 732 -12.31 -19.68 22.97
C THR A 732 -11.29 -20.73 22.50
N TYR A 733 -10.03 -20.55 22.88
CA TYR A 733 -8.96 -21.53 22.65
C TYR A 733 -9.02 -22.66 23.69
N SER A 734 -10.06 -23.50 23.60
CA SER A 734 -10.23 -24.64 24.50
C SER A 734 -9.57 -25.90 23.95
N ASN A 735 -8.23 -25.99 24.02
CA ASN A 735 -7.48 -27.21 24.32
C ASN A 735 -5.96 -26.95 24.37
N GLY A 736 -5.31 -27.35 25.46
CA GLY A 736 -3.85 -27.32 25.57
C GLY A 736 -3.19 -28.46 24.80
N GLY A 737 -2.36 -28.11 23.82
CA GLY A 737 -1.48 -29.01 23.09
C GLY A 737 -0.45 -28.22 22.29
N ASN A 738 0.77 -28.74 22.14
CA ASN A 738 1.91 -28.04 21.53
C ASN A 738 1.83 -27.95 20.00
N ALA A 739 0.70 -27.51 19.45
CA ALA A 739 0.51 -27.23 18.04
C ALA A 739 0.83 -25.75 17.76
N ILE A 740 2.07 -25.47 17.37
CA ILE A 740 2.51 -24.13 16.94
C ILE A 740 2.08 -23.91 15.48
N GLY A 741 0.77 -23.77 15.28
CA GLY A 741 0.13 -23.54 13.98
C GLY A 741 0.00 -22.07 13.62
N TRP A 742 -0.65 -21.82 12.48
CA TRP A 742 -1.32 -20.54 12.23
C TRP A 742 -2.59 -20.46 13.07
N GLU A 743 -3.09 -19.25 13.30
CA GLU A 743 -4.45 -19.05 13.80
C GLU A 743 -5.45 -19.29 12.66
N GLU A 744 -6.56 -19.98 12.96
CA GLU A 744 -7.70 -20.24 12.06
C GLU A 744 -8.81 -19.20 12.26
#